data_AF-A0A972XFE7-F1
#
_entry.id   AF-A0A972XFE7-F1
#
_cell.length_a   1.000
_cell.length_b   1.000
_cell.length_c   1.000
_cell.angle_alpha   90.00
_cell.angle_beta   90.00
_cell.angle_gamma   90.00
#
_symmetry.space_group_name_H-M   'P 1'
#
loop_
_entity.id
_entity.type
_entity.pdbx_description
1 polymer ?
#
loop_
_entity_poly.entity_id
_entity_poly.type
_entity_poly.pdbx_seq_one_letter_code
_entity_poly.pdbx_strand_id
1 'polypeptide(L)'
;IRATLRTNYFAGGRETRLALAFKLDPRAIPDVPLPRPLFEIWVYSPRVEGVHMRFGAVARGGLRWSDRPEDFRTEVLGLVKAQEVKNAVIVPVGAKGGFFARGLPDPSVDRDGWLSEGKRAYREFVSGLLDVTDNRVGGSIVPTPGVVRRDGDDSYLVVAADKGTATFSDLANGISADYGFWLGDAFASGGSVGYDHKAMGITARGAWESVKRHFRDLGRDIQRASFTVVGIGDMSGDVFGNGLLLSEHIRLVAAFDHRDIFIDPNPDEAASFQERRRLFDLPRSSWADYESGLISRGGGVFSRGAKAIELSAEALTALGLPEATGPLTPADVIRAILVAPVDLLWNGGIGTYVKARTQSNADVGDKSNDAIRVNGEDLRCLVVGEGGNLGLTQLGRVEAALEGVRLCTDAIDNSAGVDTSDHEVNIKILLDEFVTAGTMSMDDRNALLAEMTEAVGEQVLDDNYAQNVVLGIARAGAPNLITVHQRMIRDLERQGLLNRALEFLPDDQELKVRGAAGQGLTSPELAVLLAYAKISLTAALTAAGLGEDPWYEVMLRRYFPAVLADRFGESLWDHPLRAEIISTVTCNQLLNIGGITFAFRAMEETGASALEVVKAATVALEVFDIQRMWDDINAQDNLVPSAVQDALHLETRRLLDRGTRWLLQTRGSDLDVAAQIRGFESVVREFADQIPDVLRGADSERLELSRAHFVELGAPLELAERASEALDVFALLDIAEIAVRTGGAPASLVPLYFAISERYDVDQTLMRITALPRGDRWGALARQALRSDLYGVIAGLTARVSRATNPGLDPSDRILQWEQAHAAGLGRARATLDEIASTEDVDLATLSVALRVLRNLVAQGAASTLD
;
A
#
# COMPACT_ATOMS: atom_id res chain seq x y z
N ILE A 1 15.88 3.24 34.80
CA ILE A 1 17.17 2.49 34.88
C ILE A 1 17.04 1.05 34.37
N ARG A 2 16.09 0.22 34.85
CA ARG A 2 15.96 -1.18 34.38
C ARG A 2 15.66 -1.30 32.88
N ALA A 3 14.89 -0.35 32.34
CA ALA A 3 14.59 -0.26 30.91
C ALA A 3 15.71 0.36 30.04
N THR A 4 16.89 0.68 30.61
CA THR A 4 18.01 1.23 29.83
C THR A 4 18.78 0.08 29.19
N LEU A 5 18.82 0.06 27.85
CA LEU A 5 19.47 -0.95 27.02
C LEU A 5 20.93 -0.60 26.73
N ARG A 6 21.21 0.66 26.36
CA ARG A 6 22.57 1.14 26.05
C ARG A 6 22.84 2.51 26.65
N THR A 7 24.11 2.78 26.96
CA THR A 7 24.55 4.15 27.31
C THR A 7 26.02 4.38 26.97
N ASN A 8 26.33 5.60 26.53
CA ASN A 8 27.67 6.06 26.27
C ASN A 8 28.40 6.61 27.52
N TYR A 9 27.73 6.70 28.67
CA TYR A 9 28.27 7.31 29.89
C TYR A 9 29.59 6.71 30.38
N PHE A 10 29.78 5.40 30.18
CA PHE A 10 30.95 4.64 30.63
C PHE A 10 32.04 4.52 29.57
N ALA A 11 31.77 4.96 28.34
CA ALA A 11 32.76 4.92 27.29
C ALA A 11 33.85 5.97 27.58
N GLY A 12 35.12 5.58 27.41
CA GLY A 12 36.26 6.49 27.61
C GLY A 12 36.20 7.70 26.66
N GLY A 13 36.80 8.82 27.05
CA GLY A 13 36.84 10.05 26.24
C GLY A 13 35.72 11.07 26.55
N ARG A 14 35.47 11.36 27.84
CA ARG A 14 34.52 12.44 28.23
C ARG A 14 34.86 13.81 27.63
N GLU A 15 36.10 14.04 27.21
CA GLU A 15 36.52 15.26 26.52
C GLU A 15 36.17 15.27 25.02
N THR A 16 35.90 14.10 24.41
CA THR A 16 35.59 13.96 22.98
C THR A 16 34.11 13.69 22.69
N ARG A 17 33.33 13.19 23.66
CA ARG A 17 31.88 12.92 23.47
C ARG A 17 31.04 14.12 23.89
N LEU A 18 30.26 14.64 22.93
CA LEU A 18 29.56 15.92 23.04
C LEU A 18 28.28 15.85 23.89
N ALA A 19 27.65 14.67 24.02
CA ALA A 19 26.38 14.47 24.71
C ALA A 19 26.30 13.11 25.41
N LEU A 20 25.43 13.00 26.43
CA LEU A 20 25.04 11.73 27.04
C LEU A 20 23.86 11.12 26.27
N ALA A 21 23.96 9.83 25.94
CA ALA A 21 22.93 9.09 25.24
C ALA A 21 22.48 7.87 26.04
N PHE A 22 21.17 7.63 26.05
CA PHE A 22 20.54 6.49 26.69
C PHE A 22 19.54 5.86 25.72
N LYS A 23 19.82 4.62 25.27
CA LYS A 23 18.85 3.81 24.55
C LYS A 23 17.96 3.11 25.57
N LEU A 24 16.66 3.32 25.46
CA LEU A 24 15.62 2.83 26.35
C LEU A 24 14.72 1.84 25.62
N ASP A 25 14.13 0.91 26.37
CA ASP A 25 12.97 0.10 26.01
C ASP A 25 11.70 0.76 26.60
N PRO A 26 10.93 1.54 25.82
CA PRO A 26 9.71 2.17 26.31
C PRO A 26 8.66 1.18 26.81
N ARG A 27 8.62 -0.05 26.27
CA ARG A 27 7.62 -1.07 26.63
C ARG A 27 7.83 -1.60 28.05
N ALA A 28 9.05 -1.52 28.55
CA ALA A 28 9.41 -1.86 29.94
C ALA A 28 9.22 -0.70 30.93
N ILE A 29 8.81 0.49 30.50
CA ILE A 29 8.58 1.65 31.37
C ILE A 29 7.08 1.70 31.75
N PRO A 30 6.73 1.70 33.06
CA PRO A 30 5.34 1.88 33.49
C PRO A 30 4.77 3.23 33.04
N ASP A 31 3.46 3.25 32.75
CA ASP A 31 2.67 4.47 32.52
C ASP A 31 3.14 5.39 31.38
N VAL A 32 3.95 4.89 30.43
CA VAL A 32 4.25 5.65 29.20
C VAL A 32 3.03 5.68 28.27
N PRO A 33 2.77 6.83 27.61
CA PRO A 33 1.70 6.96 26.64
C PRO A 33 1.87 6.01 25.47
N LEU A 34 0.75 5.67 24.82
CA LEU A 34 0.75 4.95 23.56
C LEU A 34 0.92 5.92 22.37
N PRO A 35 1.45 5.44 21.22
CA PRO A 35 2.04 4.13 21.00
C PRO A 35 3.37 3.96 21.75
N ARG A 36 3.85 2.72 21.91
CA ARG A 36 5.13 2.42 22.59
C ARG A 36 6.18 1.95 21.57
N PRO A 37 7.10 2.84 21.15
CA PRO A 37 8.19 2.49 20.25
C PRO A 37 8.99 1.30 20.79
N LEU A 38 9.65 0.55 19.89
CA LEU A 38 10.57 -0.51 20.29
C LEU A 38 11.78 0.08 21.02
N PHE A 39 12.29 1.21 20.52
CA PHE A 39 13.42 1.90 21.12
C PHE A 39 13.17 3.41 21.19
N GLU A 40 13.65 4.02 22.27
CA GLU A 40 13.82 5.47 22.38
C GLU A 40 15.28 5.78 22.76
N ILE A 41 15.96 6.60 21.97
CA ILE A 41 17.29 7.11 22.31
C ILE A 41 17.12 8.54 22.81
N TRP A 42 17.35 8.75 24.11
CA TRP A 42 17.37 10.07 24.73
C TRP A 42 18.80 10.62 24.73
N VAL A 43 18.99 11.83 24.20
CA VAL A 43 20.29 12.50 24.13
C VAL A 43 20.22 13.84 24.87
N TYR A 44 21.22 14.11 25.70
CA TYR A 44 21.29 15.30 26.54
C TYR A 44 22.71 15.90 26.59
N SER A 45 22.79 17.21 26.43
CA SER A 45 23.95 18.05 26.78
C SER A 45 23.46 19.43 27.26
N PRO A 46 24.34 20.30 27.78
CA PRO A 46 23.98 21.69 28.04
C PRO A 46 23.46 22.46 26.82
N ARG A 47 23.74 22.00 25.59
CA ARG A 47 23.29 22.61 24.33
C ARG A 47 22.06 21.94 23.72
N VAL A 48 21.81 20.66 23.98
CA VAL A 48 20.74 19.93 23.30
C VAL A 48 19.99 18.97 24.21
N GLU A 49 18.68 18.92 24.01
CA GLU A 49 17.84 17.81 24.43
C GLU A 49 17.19 17.20 23.20
N GLY A 50 17.25 15.88 23.05
CA GLY A 50 16.71 15.22 21.88
C GLY A 50 16.26 13.80 22.14
N VAL A 51 15.29 13.35 21.35
CA VAL A 51 14.78 11.98 21.35
C VAL A 51 14.80 11.42 19.95
N HIS A 52 15.08 10.13 19.81
CA HIS A 52 14.85 9.37 18.59
C HIS A 52 14.06 8.11 18.91
N MET A 53 12.86 7.99 18.35
CA MET A 53 11.92 6.88 18.58
C MET A 53 11.84 6.02 17.31
N ARG A 54 11.84 4.69 17.45
CA ARG A 54 11.67 3.77 16.32
C ARG A 54 10.90 2.50 16.68
N PHE A 55 10.15 1.97 15.73
CA PHE A 55 9.32 0.77 15.91
C PHE A 55 10.01 -0.56 15.58
N GLY A 56 11.21 -0.52 15.00
CA GLY A 56 11.98 -1.70 14.61
C GLY A 56 13.49 -1.44 14.62
N ALA A 57 14.27 -2.48 14.31
CA ALA A 57 15.74 -2.38 14.19
C ALA A 57 16.15 -1.66 12.89
N VAL A 58 15.57 -2.08 11.76
CA VAL A 58 15.68 -1.38 10.48
C VAL A 58 14.56 -0.35 10.42
N ALA A 59 14.89 0.91 10.73
CA ALA A 59 13.91 1.98 10.81
C ALA A 59 14.49 3.31 10.31
N ARG A 60 13.61 4.18 9.81
CA ARG A 60 13.97 5.43 9.15
C ARG A 60 13.02 6.56 9.54
N GLY A 61 13.57 7.73 9.79
CA GLY A 61 12.80 8.85 10.31
C GLY A 61 13.44 10.22 10.16
N GLY A 62 12.59 11.23 9.90
CA GLY A 62 13.02 12.62 9.91
C GLY A 62 13.43 13.11 11.31
N LEU A 63 14.43 13.99 11.39
CA LEU A 63 14.85 14.67 12.62
C LEU A 63 14.34 16.11 12.65
N ARG A 64 13.38 16.41 13.52
CA ARG A 64 12.79 17.75 13.65
C ARG A 64 13.60 18.64 14.59
N TRP A 65 13.89 19.87 14.17
CA TRP A 65 14.28 20.93 15.10
C TRP A 65 13.01 21.53 15.69
N SER A 66 12.72 21.19 16.94
CA SER A 66 11.52 21.65 17.63
C SER A 66 11.77 22.99 18.34
N ASP A 67 10.77 23.87 18.28
CA ASP A 67 10.66 25.12 19.02
C ASP A 67 9.81 24.97 20.30
N ARG A 68 9.47 23.72 20.67
CA ARG A 68 8.55 23.38 21.78
C ARG A 68 9.29 22.77 22.98
N PRO A 69 9.94 23.57 23.85
CA PRO A 69 10.76 23.03 24.94
C PRO A 69 10.00 22.14 25.93
N GLU A 70 8.70 22.40 26.15
CA GLU A 70 7.91 21.72 27.18
C GLU A 70 7.35 20.36 26.72
N ASP A 71 7.13 20.18 25.40
CA ASP A 71 6.41 19.01 24.89
C ASP A 71 6.92 18.45 23.55
N PHE A 72 8.14 18.79 23.11
CA PHE A 72 8.73 18.22 21.88
C PHE A 72 8.77 16.68 21.87
N ARG A 73 8.91 16.03 23.03
CA ARG A 73 8.88 14.56 23.12
C ARG A 73 7.51 14.00 22.75
N THR A 74 6.43 14.67 23.15
CA THR A 74 5.05 14.32 22.77
C THR A 74 4.81 14.63 21.30
N GLU A 75 5.35 15.74 20.79
CA GLU A 75 5.33 16.06 19.35
C GLU A 75 5.97 14.93 18.53
N VAL A 76 7.19 14.50 18.89
CA VAL A 76 7.91 13.43 18.19
C VAL A 76 7.15 12.11 18.27
N LEU A 77 6.52 11.80 19.41
CA LEU A 77 5.68 10.60 19.56
C LEU A 77 4.46 10.62 18.62
N GLY A 78 3.82 11.78 18.43
CA GLY A 78 2.72 11.91 17.47
C GLY A 78 3.18 11.72 16.02
N LEU A 79 4.37 12.22 15.67
CA LEU A 79 4.94 12.11 14.32
C LEU A 79 5.40 10.68 13.99
N VAL A 80 6.04 9.98 14.94
CA VAL A 80 6.51 8.60 14.69
C VAL A 80 5.35 7.64 14.46
N LYS A 81 4.20 7.89 15.09
CA LYS A 81 2.96 7.14 14.85
C LYS A 81 2.51 7.24 13.38
N ALA A 82 2.44 8.46 12.85
CA ALA A 82 2.07 8.66 11.44
C ALA A 82 3.08 8.01 10.48
N GLN A 83 4.36 7.99 10.86
CA GLN A 83 5.42 7.38 10.07
C GLN A 83 5.31 5.85 9.97
N GLU A 84 4.71 5.19 10.96
CA GLU A 84 4.52 3.73 10.96
C GLU A 84 3.65 3.28 9.79
N VAL A 85 2.48 3.90 9.62
CA VAL A 85 1.55 3.64 8.51
C VAL A 85 2.15 4.08 7.17
N LYS A 86 2.81 5.24 7.13
CA LYS A 86 3.42 5.78 5.91
C LYS A 86 4.55 4.92 5.35
N ASN A 87 5.32 4.27 6.22
CA ASN A 87 6.42 3.41 5.80
C ASN A 87 5.97 2.00 5.41
N ALA A 88 4.68 1.68 5.42
CA ALA A 88 4.18 0.33 5.13
C ALA A 88 4.48 -0.16 3.69
N VAL A 89 4.85 0.74 2.78
CA VAL A 89 5.25 0.41 1.40
C VAL A 89 6.76 0.23 1.22
N ILE A 90 7.60 0.64 2.19
CA ILE A 90 9.06 0.62 2.08
C ILE A 90 9.71 -0.38 3.06
N VAL A 91 11.02 -0.59 2.93
CA VAL A 91 11.78 -1.52 3.78
C VAL A 91 11.84 -1.11 5.26
N PRO A 92 12.29 0.10 5.63
CA PRO A 92 12.46 0.46 7.03
C PRO A 92 11.13 0.86 7.68
N VAL A 93 10.85 0.32 8.87
CA VAL A 93 9.68 0.74 9.64
C VAL A 93 9.82 2.18 10.16
N GLY A 94 8.73 2.73 10.68
CA GLY A 94 8.67 4.11 11.15
C GLY A 94 9.67 4.44 12.27
N ALA A 95 10.42 5.53 12.06
CA ALA A 95 11.16 6.24 13.11
C ALA A 95 10.91 7.74 13.04
N LYS A 96 11.21 8.45 14.14
CA LYS A 96 11.24 9.90 14.18
C LYS A 96 12.16 10.38 15.27
N GLY A 97 12.93 11.42 14.99
CA GLY A 97 13.64 12.14 16.02
C GLY A 97 13.21 13.59 16.10
N GLY A 98 13.51 14.20 17.24
CA GLY A 98 13.40 15.63 17.41
C GLY A 98 14.33 16.12 18.49
N PHE A 99 14.87 17.32 18.28
CA PHE A 99 15.77 17.96 19.23
C PHE A 99 15.37 19.41 19.47
N PHE A 100 15.66 19.87 20.68
CA PHE A 100 15.54 21.24 21.13
C PHE A 100 16.94 21.78 21.42
N ALA A 101 17.32 22.82 20.67
CA ALA A 101 18.58 23.53 20.87
C ALA A 101 18.43 24.60 21.96
N ARG A 102 19.32 24.55 22.95
CA ARG A 102 19.38 25.45 24.10
C ARG A 102 20.36 26.59 23.83
N GLY A 103 20.12 27.74 24.45
CA GLY A 103 21.04 28.89 24.37
C GLY A 103 21.12 29.56 22.99
N LEU A 104 20.07 29.43 22.18
CA LEU A 104 19.98 30.09 20.88
C LEU A 104 19.90 31.63 21.06
N PRO A 105 20.65 32.42 20.28
CA PRO A 105 20.47 33.87 20.23
C PRO A 105 19.10 34.23 19.62
N ASP A 106 18.64 35.47 19.83
CA ASP A 106 17.38 35.94 19.24
C ASP A 106 17.52 36.02 17.71
N PRO A 107 16.72 35.27 16.92
CA PRO A 107 16.85 35.24 15.47
C PRO A 107 16.47 36.57 14.79
N SER A 108 15.77 37.48 15.50
CA SER A 108 15.52 38.83 15.01
C SER A 108 16.74 39.75 15.12
N VAL A 109 17.72 39.36 15.95
CA VAL A 109 18.96 40.11 16.22
C VAL A 109 20.16 39.46 15.52
N ASP A 110 20.32 38.14 15.64
CA ASP A 110 21.44 37.37 15.08
C ASP A 110 20.96 36.02 14.51
N ARG A 111 20.43 36.08 13.28
CA ARG A 111 19.93 34.90 12.56
C ARG A 111 21.03 33.90 12.22
N ASP A 112 22.23 34.39 11.91
CA ASP A 112 23.37 33.53 11.54
C ASP A 112 23.90 32.79 12.77
N GLY A 113 24.01 33.46 13.91
CA GLY A 113 24.32 32.84 15.20
C GLY A 113 23.26 31.81 15.61
N TRP A 114 21.97 32.12 15.41
CA TRP A 114 20.87 31.19 15.69
C TRP A 114 21.01 29.91 14.88
N LEU A 115 21.25 30.03 13.57
CA LEU A 115 21.41 28.89 12.69
C LEU A 115 22.69 28.10 13.01
N SER A 116 23.80 28.80 13.28
CA SER A 116 25.07 28.17 13.63
C SER A 116 24.97 27.35 14.92
N GLU A 117 24.29 27.86 15.94
CA GLU A 117 24.11 27.15 17.20
C GLU A 117 23.15 25.97 17.05
N GLY A 118 22.08 26.11 16.27
CA GLY A 118 21.22 25.00 15.87
C GLY A 118 21.96 23.86 15.18
N LYS A 119 22.86 24.18 14.23
CA LYS A 119 23.72 23.19 13.56
C LYS A 119 24.67 22.49 14.55
N ARG A 120 25.16 23.19 15.57
CA ARG A 120 25.99 22.57 16.63
C ARG A 120 25.16 21.61 17.48
N ALA A 121 24.00 22.04 17.95
CA ALA A 121 23.09 21.18 18.71
C ALA A 121 22.68 19.92 17.92
N TYR A 122 22.39 20.08 16.62
CA TYR A 122 22.13 18.95 15.73
C TYR A 122 23.31 17.98 15.63
N ARG A 123 24.54 18.50 15.48
CA ARG A 123 25.75 17.67 15.48
C ARG A 123 25.90 16.89 16.78
N GLU A 124 25.73 17.53 17.94
CA GLU A 124 25.80 16.83 19.24
C GLU A 124 24.72 15.76 19.37
N PHE A 125 23.50 16.05 18.88
CA PHE A 125 22.40 15.11 18.89
C PHE A 125 22.69 13.86 18.06
N VAL A 126 23.04 14.03 16.78
CA VAL A 126 23.36 12.92 15.86
C VAL A 126 24.58 12.13 16.35
N SER A 127 25.62 12.81 16.85
CA SER A 127 26.79 12.15 17.45
C SER A 127 26.38 11.27 18.64
N GLY A 128 25.47 11.76 19.50
CA GLY A 128 24.92 10.99 20.60
C GLY A 128 24.10 9.77 20.16
N LEU A 129 23.42 9.82 19.01
CA LEU A 129 22.75 8.65 18.42
C LEU A 129 23.77 7.61 17.98
N LEU A 130 24.78 8.01 17.19
CA LEU A 130 25.85 7.13 16.70
C LEU A 130 26.68 6.51 17.82
N ASP A 131 26.87 7.24 18.92
CA ASP A 131 27.57 6.80 20.12
C ASP A 131 26.97 5.54 20.78
N VAL A 132 25.72 5.18 20.48
CA VAL A 132 25.03 3.99 21.01
C VAL A 132 24.56 3.01 19.92
N THR A 133 24.95 3.25 18.67
CA THR A 133 24.64 2.42 17.49
C THR A 133 25.89 1.63 17.08
N ASP A 134 25.74 0.33 16.85
CA ASP A 134 26.84 -0.53 16.39
C ASP A 134 27.22 -0.19 14.94
N ASN A 135 28.43 -0.53 14.50
CA ASN A 135 28.87 -0.33 13.13
C ASN A 135 28.85 -1.64 12.32
N ARG A 136 29.00 -1.59 11.00
CA ARG A 136 29.19 -2.78 10.13
C ARG A 136 30.54 -2.66 9.42
N VAL A 137 31.46 -3.60 9.65
CA VAL A 137 32.81 -3.59 9.05
C VAL A 137 33.09 -4.96 8.45
N GLY A 138 33.37 -5.01 7.14
CA GLY A 138 33.63 -6.26 6.43
C GLY A 138 32.49 -7.28 6.58
N GLY A 139 31.24 -6.82 6.53
CA GLY A 139 30.04 -7.64 6.70
C GLY A 139 29.71 -8.03 8.15
N SER A 140 30.59 -7.76 9.11
CA SER A 140 30.39 -8.10 10.52
C SER A 140 29.92 -6.89 11.34
N ILE A 141 29.03 -7.12 12.31
CA ILE A 141 28.59 -6.07 13.23
C ILE A 141 29.65 -5.84 14.31
N VAL A 142 30.08 -4.59 14.47
CA VAL A 142 31.11 -4.17 15.43
C VAL A 142 30.49 -3.24 16.47
N PRO A 143 30.42 -3.64 17.74
CA PRO A 143 29.85 -2.80 18.79
C PRO A 143 30.66 -1.54 19.05
N THR A 144 30.00 -0.44 19.45
CA THR A 144 30.68 0.80 19.80
C THR A 144 31.61 0.59 21.02
N PRO A 145 32.90 0.93 20.93
CA PRO A 145 33.83 0.74 22.04
C PRO A 145 33.40 1.47 23.32
N GLY A 146 33.44 0.75 24.45
CA GLY A 146 33.14 1.29 25.77
C GLY A 146 31.65 1.50 26.09
N VAL A 147 30.74 1.17 25.16
CA VAL A 147 29.29 1.24 25.40
C VAL A 147 28.82 0.00 26.14
N VAL A 148 28.07 0.21 27.20
CA VAL A 148 27.40 -0.89 27.92
C VAL A 148 26.14 -1.27 27.13
N ARG A 149 26.04 -2.55 26.72
CA ARG A 149 24.92 -3.09 25.95
C ARG A 149 24.16 -4.14 26.76
N ARG A 150 22.83 -4.16 26.63
CA ARG A 150 21.93 -5.17 27.23
C ARG A 150 20.95 -5.77 26.23
N ASP A 151 21.00 -5.31 24.99
CA ASP A 151 20.23 -5.75 23.84
C ASP A 151 21.16 -6.43 22.81
N GLY A 152 20.57 -6.91 21.71
CA GLY A 152 21.30 -7.52 20.60
C GLY A 152 22.03 -6.51 19.72
N ASP A 153 22.43 -6.95 18.54
CA ASP A 153 23.09 -6.12 17.53
C ASP A 153 22.13 -5.07 16.95
N ASP A 154 22.67 -3.89 16.66
CA ASP A 154 21.91 -2.72 16.22
C ASP A 154 22.78 -1.78 15.41
N SER A 155 22.93 -2.07 14.13
CA SER A 155 23.82 -1.34 13.21
C SER A 155 23.11 -0.42 12.22
N TYR A 156 21.78 -0.46 12.15
CA TYR A 156 21.01 0.34 11.18
C TYR A 156 20.41 1.59 11.83
N LEU A 157 20.81 2.76 11.34
CA LEU A 157 20.25 4.04 11.71
C LEU A 157 20.28 4.96 10.50
N VAL A 158 19.12 5.21 9.90
CA VAL A 158 18.97 6.17 8.79
C VAL A 158 18.08 7.32 9.24
N VAL A 159 18.58 8.54 9.00
CA VAL A 159 17.88 9.78 9.34
C VAL A 159 17.40 10.48 8.07
N ALA A 160 16.45 11.39 8.21
CA ALA A 160 16.02 12.26 7.13
C ALA A 160 15.83 13.70 7.62
N ALA A 161 15.74 14.64 6.70
CA ALA A 161 15.36 15.99 7.03
C ALA A 161 13.87 16.09 7.42
N ASP A 162 13.54 17.06 8.27
CA ASP A 162 12.18 17.44 8.66
C ASP A 162 12.12 18.97 8.87
N LYS A 163 11.04 19.48 9.48
CA LYS A 163 10.88 20.88 9.85
C LYS A 163 12.11 21.36 10.63
N GLY A 164 12.72 22.44 10.13
CA GLY A 164 13.90 23.07 10.72
C GLY A 164 15.24 22.42 10.37
N THR A 165 15.25 21.28 9.67
CA THR A 165 16.48 20.56 9.27
C THR A 165 16.55 20.27 7.77
N ALA A 166 15.70 20.91 6.95
CA ALA A 166 15.61 20.71 5.49
C ALA A 166 16.97 20.72 4.75
N THR A 167 17.95 21.50 5.22
CA THR A 167 19.28 21.63 4.60
C THR A 167 20.39 20.84 5.33
N PHE A 168 20.02 19.96 6.26
CA PHE A 168 20.98 19.31 7.17
C PHE A 168 21.39 17.89 6.74
N SER A 169 20.88 17.34 5.63
CA SER A 169 21.29 16.00 5.16
C SER A 169 22.81 15.90 4.94
N ASP A 170 23.43 16.89 4.29
CA ASP A 170 24.90 16.91 4.11
C ASP A 170 25.66 16.98 5.44
N LEU A 171 25.10 17.69 6.43
CA LEU A 171 25.67 17.75 7.78
C LEU A 171 25.58 16.40 8.49
N ALA A 172 24.46 15.69 8.36
CA ALA A 172 24.27 14.35 8.90
C ALA A 172 25.24 13.34 8.26
N ASN A 173 25.36 13.36 6.94
CA ASN A 173 26.27 12.51 6.17
C ASN A 173 27.73 12.80 6.51
N GLY A 174 28.11 14.07 6.69
CA GLY A 174 29.43 14.45 7.17
C GLY A 174 29.74 13.89 8.57
N ILE A 175 28.77 13.92 9.49
CA ILE A 175 28.95 13.35 10.84
C ILE A 175 29.10 11.82 10.77
N SER A 176 28.30 11.15 9.94
CA SER A 176 28.41 9.70 9.69
C SER A 176 29.81 9.32 9.16
N ALA A 177 30.33 10.08 8.18
CA ALA A 177 31.66 9.90 7.63
C ALA A 177 32.77 10.14 8.69
N ASP A 178 32.66 11.19 9.51
CA ASP A 178 33.61 11.47 10.61
C ASP A 178 33.65 10.32 11.64
N TYR A 179 32.52 9.65 11.88
CA TYR A 179 32.42 8.47 12.74
C TYR A 179 32.93 7.18 12.07
N GLY A 180 33.22 7.18 10.77
CA GLY A 180 33.49 5.97 9.99
C GLY A 180 32.31 4.99 10.00
N PHE A 181 31.08 5.51 10.11
CA PHE A 181 29.88 4.69 10.13
C PHE A 181 29.61 4.12 8.74
N TRP A 182 29.24 2.85 8.67
CA TRP A 182 29.19 2.07 7.43
C TRP A 182 28.21 2.59 6.37
N LEU A 183 27.19 3.34 6.78
CA LEU A 183 26.24 3.96 5.86
C LEU A 183 26.81 5.20 5.18
N GLY A 184 27.94 5.78 5.63
CA GLY A 184 28.57 6.91 4.94
C GLY A 184 27.57 8.04 4.63
N ASP A 185 27.44 8.39 3.34
CA ASP A 185 26.49 9.36 2.79
C ASP A 185 25.10 8.78 2.42
N ALA A 186 24.86 7.51 2.71
CA ALA A 186 23.53 6.89 2.78
C ALA A 186 22.87 7.05 4.17
N PHE A 187 23.59 7.57 5.17
CA PHE A 187 23.07 7.79 6.52
C PHE A 187 21.86 8.73 6.54
N ALA A 188 21.87 9.76 5.69
CA ALA A 188 20.76 10.65 5.43
C ALA A 188 20.44 10.70 3.94
N SER A 189 19.16 10.51 3.61
CA SER A 189 18.65 10.64 2.24
C SER A 189 18.56 12.12 1.81
N GLY A 190 18.68 12.36 0.51
CA GLY A 190 18.74 13.69 -0.10
C GLY A 190 20.09 14.38 0.15
N GLY A 191 20.08 15.71 0.18
CA GLY A 191 21.30 16.52 0.28
C GLY A 191 21.91 16.83 -1.10
N SER A 192 23.19 17.18 -1.12
CA SER A 192 23.92 17.55 -2.34
C SER A 192 24.19 16.37 -3.29
N VAL A 193 24.17 15.14 -2.76
CA VAL A 193 24.43 13.90 -3.48
C VAL A 193 23.30 12.92 -3.14
N GLY A 194 22.17 13.07 -3.81
CA GLY A 194 20.94 12.29 -3.60
C GLY A 194 19.86 12.72 -4.58
N TYR A 195 18.65 12.16 -4.45
CA TYR A 195 17.53 12.54 -5.30
C TYR A 195 16.90 13.84 -4.80
N ASP A 196 16.83 14.86 -5.64
CA ASP A 196 16.15 16.12 -5.32
C ASP A 196 14.64 15.95 -5.53
N HIS A 197 13.91 15.74 -4.43
CA HIS A 197 12.46 15.51 -4.47
C HIS A 197 11.69 16.69 -5.09
N LYS A 198 12.18 17.92 -4.94
CA LYS A 198 11.53 19.11 -5.52
C LYS A 198 11.77 19.16 -7.02
N ALA A 199 12.99 18.89 -7.47
CA ALA A 199 13.31 18.84 -8.90
C ALA A 199 12.56 17.68 -9.59
N MET A 200 12.45 16.52 -8.94
CA MET A 200 11.66 15.40 -9.44
C MET A 200 10.15 15.64 -9.35
N GLY A 201 9.71 16.53 -8.44
CA GLY A 201 8.31 16.72 -8.08
C GLY A 201 7.65 15.47 -7.49
N ILE A 202 8.43 14.52 -6.98
CA ILE A 202 8.01 13.13 -6.79
C ILE A 202 6.89 12.99 -5.75
N THR A 203 6.94 13.78 -4.68
CA THR A 203 5.88 13.80 -3.65
C THR A 203 4.54 14.29 -4.23
N ALA A 204 4.57 15.33 -5.08
CA ALA A 204 3.38 15.86 -5.73
C ALA A 204 2.85 14.89 -6.78
N ARG A 205 3.74 14.31 -7.62
CA ARG A 205 3.40 13.28 -8.61
C ARG A 205 2.72 12.08 -7.94
N GLY A 206 3.27 11.58 -6.83
CA GLY A 206 2.67 10.47 -6.06
C GLY A 206 1.27 10.78 -5.53
N ALA A 207 1.07 11.96 -4.94
CA ALA A 207 -0.25 12.37 -4.45
C ALA A 207 -1.24 12.58 -5.61
N TRP A 208 -0.74 12.98 -6.77
CA TRP A 208 -1.54 13.13 -7.99
C TRP A 208 -2.04 11.79 -8.54
N GLU A 209 -1.35 10.67 -8.31
CA GLU A 209 -1.87 9.34 -8.66
C GLU A 209 -3.19 9.03 -7.90
N SER A 210 -3.26 9.38 -6.62
CA SER A 210 -4.52 9.28 -5.85
C SER A 210 -5.60 10.19 -6.41
N VAL A 211 -5.26 11.45 -6.73
CA VAL A 211 -6.20 12.41 -7.33
C VAL A 211 -6.74 11.89 -8.67
N LYS A 212 -5.86 11.39 -9.56
CA LYS A 212 -6.26 10.78 -10.83
C LYS A 212 -7.20 9.60 -10.61
N ARG A 213 -6.90 8.70 -9.66
CA ARG A 213 -7.80 7.57 -9.36
C ARG A 213 -9.16 8.04 -8.86
N HIS A 214 -9.20 9.01 -7.96
CA HIS A 214 -10.46 9.53 -7.42
C HIS A 214 -11.36 10.18 -8.49
N PHE A 215 -10.78 10.96 -9.41
CA PHE A 215 -11.54 11.53 -10.52
C PHE A 215 -11.96 10.48 -11.55
N ARG A 216 -11.13 9.46 -11.81
CA ARG A 216 -11.49 8.32 -12.67
C ARG A 216 -12.67 7.54 -12.11
N ASP A 217 -12.74 7.34 -10.79
CA ASP A 217 -13.89 6.74 -10.10
C ASP A 217 -15.17 7.60 -10.22
N LEU A 218 -15.05 8.87 -10.59
CA LEU A 218 -16.16 9.78 -10.91
C LEU A 218 -16.41 9.91 -12.42
N GLY A 219 -15.71 9.14 -13.25
CA GLY A 219 -15.81 9.20 -14.71
C GLY A 219 -15.22 10.47 -15.34
N ARG A 220 -14.26 11.13 -14.66
CA ARG A 220 -13.64 12.38 -15.12
C ARG A 220 -12.14 12.20 -15.35
N ASP A 221 -11.67 12.56 -16.54
CA ASP A 221 -10.25 12.63 -16.86
C ASP A 221 -9.72 14.06 -16.72
N ILE A 222 -9.12 14.35 -15.56
CA ILE A 222 -8.53 15.65 -15.22
C ILE A 222 -7.24 15.99 -15.98
N GLN A 223 -6.76 15.08 -16.82
CA GLN A 223 -5.65 15.32 -17.75
C GLN A 223 -6.15 15.81 -19.12
N ARG A 224 -7.48 15.80 -19.36
CA ARG A 224 -8.10 16.23 -20.62
C ARG A 224 -9.28 17.18 -20.46
N ALA A 225 -9.81 17.33 -19.26
CA ALA A 225 -10.98 18.13 -18.97
C ALA A 225 -10.73 19.09 -17.80
N SER A 226 -11.29 20.29 -17.93
CA SER A 226 -11.21 21.37 -16.94
C SER A 226 -11.87 21.01 -15.61
N PHE A 227 -11.26 21.46 -14.52
CA PHE A 227 -11.77 21.25 -13.17
C PHE A 227 -11.31 22.38 -12.23
N THR A 228 -12.13 22.66 -11.22
CA THR A 228 -11.90 23.75 -10.27
C THR A 228 -11.10 23.28 -9.06
N VAL A 229 -10.18 24.11 -8.59
CA VAL A 229 -9.27 23.78 -7.48
C VAL A 229 -9.26 24.91 -6.46
N VAL A 230 -9.29 24.55 -5.17
CA VAL A 230 -8.75 25.41 -4.12
C VAL A 230 -7.50 24.79 -3.49
N GLY A 231 -6.58 25.64 -3.05
CA GLY A 231 -5.24 25.23 -2.67
C GLY A 231 -4.78 25.72 -1.30
N ILE A 232 -4.00 24.89 -0.61
CA ILE A 232 -3.26 25.27 0.60
C ILE A 232 -1.76 25.29 0.26
N GLY A 233 -1.18 26.48 0.11
CA GLY A 233 0.21 26.69 -0.29
C GLY A 233 0.40 27.81 -1.30
N ASP A 234 1.60 27.88 -1.87
CA ASP A 234 1.98 28.81 -2.94
C ASP A 234 2.89 28.14 -3.98
N MET A 235 3.07 28.78 -5.13
CA MET A 235 3.87 28.24 -6.24
C MET A 235 5.37 28.07 -5.93
N SER A 236 5.91 28.66 -4.86
CA SER A 236 7.31 28.44 -4.46
C SER A 236 7.51 27.11 -3.70
N GLY A 237 6.42 26.59 -3.13
CA GLY A 237 6.40 25.33 -2.39
C GLY A 237 6.65 24.12 -3.29
N ASP A 238 7.42 23.16 -2.78
CA ASP A 238 7.72 21.90 -3.47
C ASP A 238 6.42 21.16 -3.88
N VAL A 239 5.61 20.76 -2.90
CA VAL A 239 4.41 19.96 -3.15
C VAL A 239 3.34 20.76 -3.87
N PHE A 240 3.07 21.99 -3.41
CA PHE A 240 2.02 22.82 -3.98
C PHE A 240 2.33 23.21 -5.43
N GLY A 241 3.52 23.75 -5.67
CA GLY A 241 3.95 24.24 -6.96
C GLY A 241 4.03 23.13 -7.99
N ASN A 242 4.69 22.01 -7.66
CA ASN A 242 4.73 20.85 -8.55
C ASN A 242 3.32 20.33 -8.85
N GLY A 243 2.46 20.18 -7.83
CA GLY A 243 1.10 19.68 -7.98
C GLY A 243 0.23 20.52 -8.93
N LEU A 244 0.27 21.85 -8.81
CA LEU A 244 -0.50 22.75 -9.68
C LEU A 244 0.05 22.91 -11.10
N LEU A 245 1.14 22.20 -11.43
CA LEU A 245 1.70 22.07 -12.78
C LEU A 245 1.46 20.69 -13.41
N LEU A 246 0.84 19.75 -12.71
CA LEU A 246 0.54 18.40 -13.22
C LEU A 246 -0.71 18.32 -14.10
N SER A 247 -1.39 19.44 -14.36
CA SER A 247 -2.45 19.53 -15.37
C SER A 247 -2.60 20.98 -15.86
N GLU A 248 -2.66 21.14 -17.19
CA GLU A 248 -2.97 22.41 -17.85
C GLU A 248 -4.45 22.81 -17.70
N HIS A 249 -5.30 21.86 -17.29
CA HIS A 249 -6.76 22.02 -17.15
C HIS A 249 -7.21 22.52 -15.77
N ILE A 250 -6.27 22.85 -14.89
CA ILE A 250 -6.55 23.38 -13.55
C ILE A 250 -7.10 24.80 -13.65
N ARG A 251 -8.30 25.00 -13.11
CA ARG A 251 -8.88 26.30 -12.76
C ARG A 251 -8.68 26.57 -11.27
N LEU A 252 -7.56 27.20 -10.90
CA LEU A 252 -7.28 27.54 -9.50
C LEU A 252 -8.15 28.73 -9.06
N VAL A 253 -9.23 28.44 -8.34
CA VAL A 253 -10.21 29.45 -7.90
C VAL A 253 -9.71 30.26 -6.72
N ALA A 254 -9.03 29.61 -5.78
CA ALA A 254 -8.43 30.29 -4.64
C ALA A 254 -7.28 29.48 -4.05
N ALA A 255 -6.34 30.17 -3.40
CA ALA A 255 -5.28 29.55 -2.62
C ALA A 255 -4.87 30.45 -1.46
N PHE A 256 -4.21 29.90 -0.45
CA PHE A 256 -3.61 30.70 0.60
C PHE A 256 -2.33 30.06 1.13
N ASP A 257 -1.38 30.89 1.54
CA ASP A 257 -0.18 30.47 2.25
C ASP A 257 -0.09 31.20 3.61
N HIS A 258 1.08 31.26 4.24
CA HIS A 258 1.29 31.99 5.49
C HIS A 258 1.24 33.53 5.34
N ARG A 259 1.26 34.07 4.11
CA ARG A 259 1.40 35.52 3.83
C ARG A 259 0.13 36.08 3.17
N ASP A 260 -0.36 35.39 2.16
CA ASP A 260 -1.26 35.90 1.14
C ASP A 260 -2.47 34.96 0.96
N ILE A 261 -3.57 35.54 0.47
CA ILE A 261 -4.79 34.88 0.02
C ILE A 261 -4.98 35.27 -1.45
N PHE A 262 -4.91 34.29 -2.34
CA PHE A 262 -5.15 34.43 -3.77
C PHE A 262 -6.59 34.01 -4.10
N ILE A 263 -7.31 34.83 -4.89
CA ILE A 263 -8.64 34.51 -5.39
C ILE A 263 -8.72 34.89 -6.87
N ASP A 264 -9.11 33.95 -7.71
CA ASP A 264 -9.44 34.15 -9.12
C ASP A 264 -10.82 33.51 -9.40
N PRO A 265 -11.91 34.28 -9.51
CA PRO A 265 -13.26 33.72 -9.60
C PRO A 265 -13.53 32.87 -10.84
N ASN A 266 -12.85 33.15 -11.96
CA ASN A 266 -13.03 32.47 -13.24
C ASN A 266 -11.71 32.46 -14.04
N PRO A 267 -10.71 31.68 -13.61
CA PRO A 267 -9.39 31.66 -14.21
C PRO A 267 -9.43 31.07 -15.64
N ASP A 268 -8.65 31.65 -16.54
CA ASP A 268 -8.35 31.04 -17.84
C ASP A 268 -7.27 29.97 -17.67
N GLU A 269 -7.55 28.73 -18.10
CA GLU A 269 -6.67 27.58 -17.89
C GLU A 269 -5.27 27.78 -18.48
N ALA A 270 -5.20 28.16 -19.76
CA ALA A 270 -3.94 28.27 -20.49
C ALA A 270 -3.08 29.42 -19.96
N ALA A 271 -3.68 30.61 -19.79
CA ALA A 271 -2.97 31.78 -19.29
C ALA A 271 -2.53 31.59 -17.83
N SER A 272 -3.42 31.08 -16.97
CA SER A 272 -3.08 30.86 -15.56
C SER A 272 -2.06 29.74 -15.37
N PHE A 273 -2.03 28.70 -16.22
CA PHE A 273 -0.98 27.67 -16.16
C PHE A 273 0.40 28.24 -16.48
N GLN A 274 0.51 29.04 -17.55
CA GLN A 274 1.77 29.69 -17.90
C GLN A 274 2.26 30.62 -16.78
N GLU A 275 1.34 31.35 -16.15
CA GLU A 275 1.65 32.23 -15.04
C GLU A 275 2.07 31.48 -13.77
N ARG A 276 1.37 30.38 -13.42
CA ARG A 276 1.78 29.48 -12.34
C ARG A 276 3.19 28.94 -12.58
N ARG A 277 3.51 28.51 -13.80
CA ARG A 277 4.85 28.04 -14.17
C ARG A 277 5.89 29.14 -14.01
N ARG A 278 5.62 30.35 -14.50
CA ARG A 278 6.51 31.50 -14.31
C ARG A 278 6.81 31.74 -12.83
N LEU A 279 5.80 31.71 -11.96
CA LEU A 279 5.98 31.88 -10.51
C LEU A 279 6.77 30.76 -9.86
N PHE A 280 6.59 29.52 -10.32
CA PHE A 280 7.35 28.36 -9.84
C PHE A 280 8.85 28.46 -10.18
N ASP A 281 9.17 28.95 -11.38
CA ASP A 281 10.55 29.08 -11.89
C ASP A 281 11.31 30.27 -11.29
N LEU A 282 10.64 31.18 -10.56
CA LEU A 282 11.30 32.29 -9.87
C LEU A 282 12.14 31.78 -8.69
N PRO A 283 13.35 32.35 -8.45
CA PRO A 283 14.18 31.98 -7.30
C PRO A 283 13.48 32.17 -5.94
N ARG A 284 12.57 33.16 -5.87
CA ARG A 284 11.65 33.40 -4.76
C ARG A 284 10.36 33.98 -5.34
N SER A 285 9.22 33.48 -4.88
CA SER A 285 7.91 33.99 -5.26
C SER A 285 6.92 33.98 -4.09
N SER A 286 5.87 34.79 -4.21
CA SER A 286 4.62 34.68 -3.47
C SER A 286 3.43 34.93 -4.39
N TRP A 287 2.21 34.79 -3.86
CA TRP A 287 1.02 35.16 -4.62
C TRP A 287 1.01 36.63 -5.05
N ALA A 288 1.69 37.51 -4.31
CA ALA A 288 1.81 38.92 -4.67
C ALA A 288 2.61 39.17 -5.97
N ASP A 289 3.41 38.20 -6.42
CA ASP A 289 4.14 38.26 -7.68
C ASP A 289 3.29 37.85 -8.90
N TYR A 290 2.06 37.35 -8.67
CA TYR A 290 1.14 36.95 -9.73
C TYR A 290 0.72 38.16 -10.58
N GLU A 291 0.77 38.01 -11.90
CA GLU A 291 0.41 39.10 -12.83
C GLU A 291 -1.08 39.44 -12.71
N SER A 292 -1.35 40.58 -12.08
CA SER A 292 -2.70 41.08 -11.79
C SER A 292 -3.61 41.16 -13.01
N GLY A 293 -3.06 41.43 -14.20
CA GLY A 293 -3.83 41.48 -15.45
C GLY A 293 -4.36 40.13 -15.93
N LEU A 294 -3.85 39.02 -15.39
CA LEU A 294 -4.30 37.65 -15.70
C LEU A 294 -5.34 37.12 -14.71
N ILE A 295 -5.56 37.82 -13.59
CA ILE A 295 -6.60 37.47 -12.62
C ILE A 295 -7.96 37.92 -13.18
N SER A 296 -8.95 37.04 -13.17
CA SER A 296 -10.27 37.39 -13.69
C SER A 296 -10.96 38.48 -12.86
N ARG A 297 -12.00 39.08 -13.47
CA ARG A 297 -12.76 40.16 -12.85
C ARG A 297 -13.29 39.75 -11.46
N GLY A 298 -13.00 40.58 -10.47
CA GLY A 298 -13.42 40.36 -9.08
C GLY A 298 -12.42 39.56 -8.22
N GLY A 299 -11.36 39.04 -8.83
CA GLY A 299 -10.25 38.40 -8.13
C GLY A 299 -9.20 39.39 -7.63
N GLY A 300 -8.23 38.84 -6.90
CA GLY A 300 -7.08 39.59 -6.39
C GLY A 300 -6.24 38.79 -5.40
N VAL A 301 -5.17 39.44 -4.93
CA VAL A 301 -4.27 38.93 -3.89
C VAL A 301 -4.41 39.81 -2.66
N PHE A 302 -4.68 39.21 -1.51
CA PHE A 302 -4.95 39.89 -0.25
C PHE A 302 -3.97 39.43 0.82
N SER A 303 -3.48 40.35 1.65
CA SER A 303 -2.60 39.98 2.76
C SER A 303 -3.38 39.31 3.89
N ARG A 304 -2.86 38.23 4.48
CA ARG A 304 -3.38 37.64 5.74
C ARG A 304 -3.26 38.59 6.93
N GLY A 305 -2.44 39.64 6.83
CA GLY A 305 -2.32 40.69 7.84
C GLY A 305 -3.39 41.78 7.76
N ALA A 306 -4.27 41.74 6.76
CA ALA A 306 -5.35 42.72 6.62
C ALA A 306 -6.36 42.62 7.79
N LYS A 307 -6.96 43.76 8.16
CA LYS A 307 -8.01 43.77 9.20
C LYS A 307 -9.34 43.19 8.69
N ALA A 308 -9.65 43.45 7.43
CA ALA A 308 -10.82 42.95 6.74
C ALA A 308 -10.53 42.91 5.23
N ILE A 309 -11.23 42.03 4.53
CA ILE A 309 -11.19 41.84 3.08
C ILE A 309 -12.63 42.00 2.56
N GLU A 310 -12.82 42.91 1.62
CA GLU A 310 -14.09 43.08 0.91
C GLU A 310 -14.03 42.26 -0.38
N LEU A 311 -14.86 41.23 -0.48
CA LEU A 311 -14.93 40.35 -1.64
C LEU A 311 -15.93 40.88 -2.66
N SER A 312 -15.61 40.76 -3.94
CA SER A 312 -16.54 41.12 -5.01
C SER A 312 -17.69 40.10 -5.12
N ALA A 313 -18.75 40.46 -5.86
CA ALA A 313 -19.86 39.54 -6.14
C ALA A 313 -19.39 38.27 -6.87
N GLU A 314 -18.43 38.40 -7.78
CA GLU A 314 -17.82 37.27 -8.50
C GLU A 314 -17.05 36.35 -7.53
N ALA A 315 -16.24 36.91 -6.62
CA ALA A 315 -15.50 36.14 -5.61
C ALA A 315 -16.42 35.46 -4.58
N LEU A 316 -17.47 36.15 -4.12
CA LEU A 316 -18.49 35.56 -3.25
C LEU A 316 -19.18 34.36 -3.92
N THR A 317 -19.52 34.49 -5.20
CA THR A 317 -20.13 33.40 -5.98
C THR A 317 -19.18 32.21 -6.10
N ALA A 318 -17.92 32.45 -6.45
CA ALA A 318 -16.92 31.40 -6.64
C ALA A 318 -16.63 30.62 -5.33
N LEU A 319 -16.65 31.30 -4.18
CA LEU A 319 -16.50 30.67 -2.86
C LEU A 319 -17.83 30.11 -2.29
N GLY A 320 -18.95 30.30 -2.99
CA GLY A 320 -20.27 29.84 -2.57
C GLY A 320 -20.78 30.53 -1.30
N LEU A 321 -20.52 31.84 -1.17
CA LEU A 321 -21.00 32.73 -0.11
C LEU A 321 -22.23 33.53 -0.56
N PRO A 322 -23.12 33.98 0.36
CA PRO A 322 -24.26 34.82 0.02
C PRO A 322 -23.86 36.18 -0.60
N GLU A 323 -24.64 36.69 -1.55
CA GLU A 323 -24.37 37.98 -2.21
C GLU A 323 -24.29 39.18 -1.25
N ALA A 324 -25.06 39.13 -0.15
CA ALA A 324 -25.10 40.20 0.86
C ALA A 324 -24.02 40.07 1.95
N THR A 325 -22.93 39.32 1.68
CA THR A 325 -21.82 39.14 2.63
C THR A 325 -21.02 40.44 2.75
N GLY A 326 -20.89 40.95 3.97
CA GLY A 326 -20.06 42.13 4.26
C GLY A 326 -18.55 41.81 4.29
N PRO A 327 -17.71 42.78 4.69
CA PRO A 327 -16.27 42.55 4.84
C PRO A 327 -15.97 41.41 5.80
N LEU A 328 -15.07 40.51 5.40
CA LEU A 328 -14.68 39.32 6.15
C LEU A 328 -13.29 39.49 6.76
N THR A 329 -13.01 38.83 7.89
CA THR A 329 -11.61 38.73 8.34
C THR A 329 -10.84 37.78 7.41
N PRO A 330 -9.50 37.87 7.33
CA PRO A 330 -8.71 36.89 6.56
C PRO A 330 -8.95 35.44 6.99
N ALA A 331 -9.22 35.21 8.28
CA ALA A 331 -9.56 33.88 8.80
C ALA A 331 -10.90 33.39 8.22
N ASP A 332 -11.91 34.25 8.16
CA ASP A 332 -13.22 33.90 7.60
C ASP A 332 -13.13 33.62 6.09
N VAL A 333 -12.32 34.38 5.35
CA VAL A 333 -12.06 34.12 3.93
C VAL A 333 -11.39 32.76 3.74
N ILE A 334 -10.38 32.42 4.55
CA ILE A 334 -9.71 31.12 4.46
C ILE A 334 -10.68 29.98 4.81
N ARG A 335 -11.55 30.15 5.81
CA ARG A 335 -12.61 29.16 6.09
C ARG A 335 -13.52 28.99 4.88
N ALA A 336 -13.92 30.07 4.23
CA ALA A 336 -14.74 30.03 3.01
C ALA A 336 -14.02 29.32 1.84
N ILE A 337 -12.70 29.51 1.69
CA ILE A 337 -11.88 28.80 0.70
C ILE A 337 -11.87 27.29 0.99
N LEU A 338 -11.63 26.87 2.23
CA LEU A 338 -11.59 25.46 2.61
C LEU A 338 -12.90 24.71 2.35
N VAL A 339 -14.05 25.41 2.42
CA VAL A 339 -15.37 24.85 2.15
C VAL A 339 -15.93 25.31 0.81
N ALA A 340 -15.12 25.82 -0.12
CA ALA A 340 -15.61 26.27 -1.43
C ALA A 340 -16.18 25.10 -2.25
N PRO A 341 -17.23 25.33 -3.06
CA PRO A 341 -17.84 24.28 -3.89
C PRO A 341 -17.02 24.05 -5.17
N VAL A 342 -15.85 23.41 -5.03
CA VAL A 342 -14.92 23.12 -6.14
C VAL A 342 -14.74 21.63 -6.38
N ASP A 343 -14.03 21.25 -7.44
CA ASP A 343 -13.77 19.84 -7.72
C ASP A 343 -12.68 19.25 -6.80
N LEU A 344 -11.59 19.98 -6.57
CA LEU A 344 -10.43 19.53 -5.80
C LEU A 344 -10.04 20.51 -4.68
N LEU A 345 -9.85 20.00 -3.47
CA LEU A 345 -9.05 20.63 -2.42
C LEU A 345 -7.63 20.03 -2.45
N TRP A 346 -6.65 20.83 -2.86
CA TRP A 346 -5.25 20.43 -2.91
C TRP A 346 -4.47 20.94 -1.70
N ASN A 347 -4.02 20.03 -0.84
CA ASN A 347 -3.16 20.39 0.28
C ASN A 347 -1.68 20.17 -0.07
N GLY A 348 -0.97 21.27 -0.34
CA GLY A 348 0.50 21.29 -0.45
C GLY A 348 1.19 22.00 0.74
N GLY A 349 0.44 22.32 1.79
CA GLY A 349 0.87 23.12 2.92
C GLY A 349 1.22 22.31 4.17
N ILE A 350 1.46 23.02 5.28
CA ILE A 350 1.80 22.44 6.59
C ILE A 350 0.76 22.92 7.61
N GLY A 351 0.10 21.96 8.26
CA GLY A 351 -0.87 22.23 9.32
C GLY A 351 -2.13 21.38 9.15
N THR A 352 -2.99 21.39 10.17
CA THR A 352 -4.23 20.62 10.16
C THR A 352 -5.45 21.54 10.06
N TYR A 353 -6.08 21.53 8.88
CA TYR A 353 -7.13 22.46 8.46
C TYR A 353 -8.54 21.87 8.56
N VAL A 354 -8.66 20.54 8.61
CA VAL A 354 -9.94 19.85 8.74
C VAL A 354 -9.89 18.84 9.88
N LYS A 355 -10.96 18.80 10.69
CA LYS A 355 -11.17 17.82 11.76
C LYS A 355 -12.58 17.22 11.67
N ALA A 356 -12.92 16.23 12.48
CA ALA A 356 -14.32 15.87 12.65
C ALA A 356 -15.05 16.89 13.52
N ARG A 357 -16.38 17.04 13.35
CA ARG A 357 -17.22 17.85 14.26
C ARG A 357 -17.11 17.38 15.72
N THR A 358 -16.91 16.08 15.93
CA THR A 358 -16.76 15.47 17.26
C THR A 358 -15.44 15.80 17.95
N GLN A 359 -14.44 16.31 17.21
CA GLN A 359 -13.15 16.72 17.78
C GLN A 359 -13.17 18.21 18.16
N SER A 360 -12.55 18.54 19.29
CA SER A 360 -12.23 19.93 19.64
C SER A 360 -10.94 20.37 18.95
N ASN A 361 -10.72 21.69 18.85
CA ASN A 361 -9.44 22.22 18.38
C ASN A 361 -8.26 21.82 19.28
N ALA A 362 -8.51 21.65 20.59
CA ALA A 362 -7.50 21.22 21.54
C ALA A 362 -7.03 19.78 21.27
N ASP A 363 -7.92 18.89 20.81
CA ASP A 363 -7.58 17.50 20.46
C ASP A 363 -6.67 17.41 19.23
N VAL A 364 -6.75 18.40 18.33
CA VAL A 364 -5.93 18.44 17.10
C VAL A 364 -4.48 18.83 17.40
N GLY A 365 -4.27 19.72 18.38
CA GLY A 365 -2.92 20.12 18.81
C GLY A 365 -2.18 21.10 17.90
N ASP A 366 -2.86 21.70 16.91
CA ASP A 366 -2.32 22.72 16.01
C ASP A 366 -2.98 24.09 16.23
N LYS A 367 -2.52 24.82 17.23
CA LYS A 367 -3.09 26.12 17.62
C LYS A 367 -3.04 27.16 16.51
N SER A 368 -2.07 27.06 15.59
CA SER A 368 -1.86 28.05 14.53
C SER A 368 -3.03 28.13 13.55
N ASN A 369 -3.76 27.02 13.40
CA ASN A 369 -4.87 26.88 12.48
C ASN A 369 -6.24 26.84 13.18
N ASP A 370 -6.32 27.02 14.51
CA ASP A 370 -7.58 26.94 15.27
C ASP A 370 -8.67 27.87 14.74
N ALA A 371 -8.29 29.09 14.35
CA ALA A 371 -9.23 30.12 13.86
C ALA A 371 -9.74 29.85 12.43
N ILE A 372 -9.06 28.99 11.67
CA ILE A 372 -9.41 28.70 10.26
C ILE A 372 -9.87 27.26 10.05
N ARG A 373 -9.80 26.40 11.06
CA ARG A 373 -10.17 24.98 10.95
C ARG A 373 -11.66 24.82 10.65
N VAL A 374 -11.98 23.85 9.79
CA VAL A 374 -13.35 23.45 9.43
C VAL A 374 -13.60 21.98 9.75
N ASN A 375 -14.85 21.52 9.66
CA ASN A 375 -15.15 20.10 9.84
C ASN A 375 -15.14 19.35 8.50
N GLY A 376 -14.98 18.03 8.55
CA GLY A 376 -15.01 17.17 7.37
C GLY A 376 -16.39 17.19 6.71
N GLU A 377 -17.45 17.25 7.51
CA GLU A 377 -18.84 17.38 7.02
C GLU A 377 -19.13 18.72 6.33
N ASP A 378 -18.29 19.74 6.55
CA ASP A 378 -18.45 21.07 5.93
C ASP A 378 -17.81 21.14 4.53
N LEU A 379 -17.00 20.14 4.14
CA LEU A 379 -16.31 20.14 2.85
C LEU A 379 -17.32 19.97 1.70
N ARG A 380 -17.23 20.88 0.73
CA ARG A 380 -18.07 20.85 -0.49
C ARG A 380 -17.30 20.44 -1.74
N CYS A 381 -16.04 20.03 -1.59
CA CYS A 381 -15.23 19.55 -2.70
C CYS A 381 -15.54 18.10 -3.07
N LEU A 382 -15.31 17.70 -4.33
CA LEU A 382 -15.49 16.30 -4.74
C LEU A 382 -14.33 15.42 -4.29
N VAL A 383 -13.10 15.94 -4.39
CA VAL A 383 -11.86 15.21 -4.12
C VAL A 383 -10.96 16.03 -3.19
N VAL A 384 -10.27 15.36 -2.26
CA VAL A 384 -9.14 15.94 -1.51
C VAL A 384 -7.88 15.19 -1.89
N GLY A 385 -6.81 15.94 -2.21
CA GLY A 385 -5.45 15.39 -2.37
C GLY A 385 -4.52 15.93 -1.30
N GLU A 386 -3.93 15.05 -0.48
CA GLU A 386 -3.01 15.42 0.59
C GLU A 386 -1.54 15.18 0.23
N GLY A 387 -0.99 16.09 -0.58
CA GLY A 387 0.45 16.11 -0.81
C GLY A 387 1.26 16.50 0.44
N GLY A 388 0.74 17.41 1.25
CA GLY A 388 1.30 17.77 2.56
C GLY A 388 0.93 16.76 3.66
N ASN A 389 1.70 16.73 4.75
CA ASN A 389 1.39 15.84 5.88
C ASN A 389 0.33 16.45 6.81
N LEU A 390 -0.60 15.61 7.28
CA LEU A 390 -1.61 15.92 8.31
C LEU A 390 -2.50 17.14 8.01
N GLY A 391 -2.87 17.33 6.74
CA GLY A 391 -3.83 18.37 6.33
C GLY A 391 -5.18 18.21 7.00
N LEU A 392 -5.58 16.95 7.19
CA LEU A 392 -6.81 16.54 7.83
C LEU A 392 -6.50 15.59 9.00
N THR A 393 -7.28 15.66 10.08
CA THR A 393 -7.26 14.58 11.08
C THR A 393 -7.86 13.31 10.50
N GLN A 394 -7.50 12.14 11.04
CA GLN A 394 -8.08 10.87 10.59
C GLN A 394 -9.61 10.86 10.70
N LEU A 395 -10.17 11.31 11.82
CA LEU A 395 -11.63 11.41 11.98
C LEU A 395 -12.26 12.43 11.01
N GLY A 396 -11.58 13.55 10.72
CA GLY A 396 -12.03 14.51 9.71
C GLY A 396 -12.08 13.91 8.31
N ARG A 397 -11.12 13.05 7.97
CA ARG A 397 -11.15 12.32 6.69
C ARG A 397 -12.31 11.34 6.62
N VAL A 398 -12.56 10.61 7.70
CA VAL A 398 -13.69 9.66 7.79
C VAL A 398 -15.02 10.41 7.65
N GLU A 399 -15.19 11.53 8.35
CA GLU A 399 -16.39 12.37 8.27
C GLU A 399 -16.60 12.89 6.82
N ALA A 400 -15.56 13.44 6.19
CA ALA A 400 -15.63 13.87 4.79
C ALA A 400 -15.96 12.71 3.82
N ALA A 401 -15.38 11.53 4.03
CA ALA A 401 -15.65 10.36 3.21
C ALA A 401 -17.10 9.85 3.33
N LEU A 402 -17.70 9.98 4.52
CA LEU A 402 -19.10 9.63 4.76
C LEU A 402 -20.06 10.62 4.06
N GLU A 403 -19.67 11.88 3.92
CA GLU A 403 -20.41 12.90 3.14
C GLU A 403 -20.14 12.81 1.62
N GLY A 404 -19.37 11.81 1.17
CA GLY A 404 -19.17 11.51 -0.24
C GLY A 404 -17.91 12.11 -0.88
N VAL A 405 -17.07 12.80 -0.11
CA VAL A 405 -15.77 13.29 -0.59
C VAL A 405 -14.85 12.10 -0.88
N ARG A 406 -14.16 12.11 -2.02
CA ARG A 406 -13.16 11.10 -2.37
C ARG A 406 -11.79 11.51 -1.85
N LEU A 407 -11.24 10.71 -0.95
CA LEU A 407 -9.91 10.93 -0.39
C LEU A 407 -9.30 9.65 0.18
N CYS A 408 -7.98 9.65 0.34
CA CYS A 408 -7.23 8.67 1.12
C CYS A 408 -6.62 9.35 2.35
N THR A 409 -5.66 8.68 3.00
CA THR A 409 -4.80 9.33 3.99
C THR A 409 -3.58 9.92 3.28
N ASP A 410 -2.97 10.94 3.89
CA ASP A 410 -1.68 11.49 3.45
C ASP A 410 -0.59 10.41 3.36
N ALA A 411 -0.63 9.40 4.23
CA ALA A 411 0.26 8.25 4.18
C ALA A 411 0.18 7.43 2.88
N ILE A 412 -0.94 7.48 2.15
CA ILE A 412 -1.06 6.91 0.81
C ILE A 412 -0.60 7.94 -0.22
N ASP A 413 -1.18 9.14 -0.19
CA ASP A 413 -0.99 10.17 -1.21
C ASP A 413 0.48 10.57 -1.35
N ASN A 414 1.16 10.91 -0.25
CA ASN A 414 2.52 11.46 -0.29
C ASN A 414 3.62 10.44 0.07
N SER A 415 3.33 9.14 -0.10
CA SER A 415 4.27 8.05 0.15
C SER A 415 5.46 8.04 -0.82
N ALA A 416 5.30 8.53 -2.04
CA ALA A 416 6.37 8.59 -3.05
C ALA A 416 7.67 9.22 -2.54
N GLY A 417 7.56 10.25 -1.70
CA GLY A 417 8.73 10.91 -1.11
C GLY A 417 9.50 9.99 -0.15
N VAL A 418 8.83 9.16 0.65
CA VAL A 418 9.55 8.24 1.55
C VAL A 418 10.13 7.04 0.80
N ASP A 419 9.48 6.64 -0.29
CA ASP A 419 9.87 5.54 -1.16
C ASP A 419 11.10 5.87 -2.01
N THR A 420 11.12 7.06 -2.63
CA THR A 420 12.32 7.58 -3.33
C THR A 420 13.55 7.57 -2.43
N SER A 421 13.37 7.94 -1.16
CA SER A 421 14.45 7.90 -0.17
C SER A 421 14.90 6.49 0.22
N ASP A 422 14.00 5.50 0.20
CA ASP A 422 14.35 4.10 0.44
C ASP A 422 15.22 3.55 -0.69
N HIS A 423 14.79 3.79 -1.93
CA HIS A 423 15.59 3.47 -3.13
C HIS A 423 16.96 4.15 -3.09
N GLU A 424 17.03 5.44 -2.76
CA GLU A 424 18.30 6.16 -2.66
C GLU A 424 19.27 5.46 -1.70
N VAL A 425 18.80 5.13 -0.49
CA VAL A 425 19.63 4.53 0.56
C VAL A 425 20.10 3.14 0.14
N ASN A 426 19.21 2.29 -0.38
CA ASN A 426 19.57 0.93 -0.79
C ASN A 426 20.50 0.91 -2.01
N ILE A 427 20.33 1.83 -2.97
CA ILE A 427 21.26 1.99 -4.09
C ILE A 427 22.64 2.41 -3.59
N LYS A 428 22.72 3.38 -2.67
CA LYS A 428 24.00 3.81 -2.08
C LYS A 428 24.68 2.68 -1.31
N ILE A 429 23.94 1.93 -0.49
CA ILE A 429 24.46 0.76 0.22
C ILE A 429 25.10 -0.24 -0.75
N LEU A 430 24.41 -0.58 -1.84
CA LEU A 430 24.94 -1.47 -2.87
C LEU A 430 26.22 -0.92 -3.51
N LEU A 431 26.20 0.33 -3.96
CA LEU A 431 27.32 0.91 -4.72
C LEU A 431 28.55 1.19 -3.84
N ASP A 432 28.36 1.48 -2.56
CA ASP A 432 29.45 1.78 -1.63
C ASP A 432 30.35 0.56 -1.34
N GLU A 433 29.83 -0.65 -1.54
CA GLU A 433 30.66 -1.87 -1.50
C GLU A 433 31.75 -1.84 -2.59
N PHE A 434 31.41 -1.38 -3.80
CA PHE A 434 32.35 -1.27 -4.92
C PHE A 434 33.31 -0.09 -4.77
N VAL A 435 32.85 1.01 -4.16
CA VAL A 435 33.72 2.14 -3.81
C VAL A 435 34.74 1.72 -2.76
N THR A 436 34.29 1.02 -1.72
CA THR A 436 35.16 0.50 -0.66
C THR A 436 36.17 -0.53 -1.18
N ALA A 437 35.76 -1.37 -2.14
CA ALA A 437 36.64 -2.31 -2.82
C ALA A 437 37.63 -1.66 -3.80
N GLY A 438 37.48 -0.37 -4.10
CA GLY A 438 38.31 0.37 -5.05
C GLY A 438 38.04 0.06 -6.52
N THR A 439 36.93 -0.62 -6.83
CA THR A 439 36.52 -0.97 -8.20
C THR A 439 35.63 0.08 -8.86
N MET A 440 35.15 1.06 -8.09
CA MET A 440 34.36 2.20 -8.56
C MET A 440 34.85 3.48 -7.85
N SER A 441 34.92 4.60 -8.57
CA SER A 441 35.20 5.90 -7.93
C SER A 441 33.92 6.51 -7.36
N MET A 442 34.05 7.42 -6.38
CA MET A 442 32.88 8.14 -5.84
C MET A 442 32.18 8.98 -6.92
N ASP A 443 32.94 9.55 -7.87
CA ASP A 443 32.39 10.35 -8.97
C ASP A 443 31.56 9.48 -9.93
N ASP A 444 32.05 8.29 -10.28
CA ASP A 444 31.31 7.34 -11.14
C ASP A 444 30.03 6.85 -10.44
N ARG A 445 30.11 6.59 -9.13
CA ARG A 445 28.97 6.20 -8.29
C ARG A 445 27.88 7.26 -8.29
N ASN A 446 28.26 8.52 -8.11
CA ASN A 446 27.33 9.65 -8.09
C ASN A 446 26.73 9.94 -9.48
N ALA A 447 27.53 9.80 -10.54
CA ALA A 447 27.03 9.93 -11.91
C ALA A 447 25.98 8.85 -12.23
N LEU A 448 26.24 7.60 -11.82
CA LEU A 448 25.29 6.50 -11.98
C LEU A 448 24.00 6.73 -11.18
N LEU A 449 24.10 7.21 -9.93
CA LEU A 449 22.93 7.56 -9.12
C LEU A 449 22.05 8.60 -9.83
N ALA A 450 22.66 9.67 -10.37
CA ALA A 450 21.94 10.70 -11.11
C ALA A 450 21.28 10.17 -12.39
N GLU A 451 21.94 9.27 -13.13
CA GLU A 451 21.40 8.62 -14.33
C GLU A 451 20.08 7.88 -14.05
N MET A 452 19.92 7.31 -12.86
CA MET A 452 18.76 6.49 -12.48
C MET A 452 17.54 7.28 -11.99
N THR A 453 17.61 8.63 -11.96
CA THR A 453 16.57 9.48 -11.36
C THR A 453 15.17 9.19 -11.91
N GLU A 454 14.99 9.10 -13.23
CA GLU A 454 13.65 8.85 -13.80
C GLU A 454 13.19 7.41 -13.57
N ALA A 455 14.09 6.42 -13.67
CA ALA A 455 13.76 5.03 -13.42
C ALA A 455 13.27 4.78 -11.98
N VAL A 456 13.92 5.41 -10.99
CA VAL A 456 13.44 5.40 -9.60
C VAL A 456 12.11 6.13 -9.48
N GLY A 457 11.95 7.26 -10.17
CA GLY A 457 10.69 8.00 -10.21
C GLY A 457 9.52 7.15 -10.73
N GLU A 458 9.72 6.38 -11.79
CA GLU A 458 8.72 5.46 -12.34
C GLU A 458 8.36 4.35 -11.35
N GLN A 459 9.36 3.65 -10.80
CA GLN A 459 9.15 2.56 -9.82
C GLN A 459 8.34 3.02 -8.59
N VAL A 460 8.67 4.20 -8.06
CA VAL A 460 7.99 4.79 -6.91
C VAL A 460 6.54 5.15 -7.25
N LEU A 461 6.30 5.69 -8.45
CA LEU A 461 4.95 6.04 -8.88
C LEU A 461 4.08 4.82 -9.15
N ASP A 462 4.67 3.72 -9.61
CA ASP A 462 3.99 2.44 -9.78
C ASP A 462 3.46 1.92 -8.43
N ASP A 463 4.22 2.08 -7.34
CA ASP A 463 3.77 1.73 -5.99
C ASP A 463 2.63 2.63 -5.51
N ASN A 464 2.69 3.93 -5.76
CA ASN A 464 1.58 4.87 -5.48
C ASN A 464 0.31 4.52 -6.29
N TYR A 465 0.48 4.18 -7.57
CA TYR A 465 -0.59 3.77 -8.45
C TYR A 465 -1.25 2.48 -7.96
N ALA A 466 -0.45 1.44 -7.70
CA ALA A 466 -0.95 0.14 -7.30
C ALA A 466 -1.69 0.18 -5.95
N GLN A 467 -1.24 1.00 -5.00
CA GLN A 467 -1.95 1.24 -3.74
C GLN A 467 -3.32 1.87 -3.94
N ASN A 468 -3.44 2.80 -4.89
CA ASN A 468 -4.72 3.41 -5.23
C ASN A 468 -5.66 2.46 -5.96
N VAL A 469 -5.14 1.56 -6.80
CA VAL A 469 -5.93 0.49 -7.44
C VAL A 469 -6.51 -0.46 -6.39
N VAL A 470 -5.69 -0.98 -5.46
CA VAL A 470 -6.19 -1.88 -4.42
C VAL A 470 -7.23 -1.21 -3.53
N LEU A 471 -7.05 0.07 -3.17
CA LEU A 471 -8.01 0.82 -2.38
C LEU A 471 -9.30 1.10 -3.16
N GLY A 472 -9.22 1.39 -4.46
CA GLY A 472 -10.38 1.53 -5.33
C GLY A 472 -11.28 0.30 -5.30
N ILE A 473 -10.70 -0.87 -5.57
CA ILE A 473 -11.44 -2.13 -5.54
C ILE A 473 -11.94 -2.44 -4.11
N ALA A 474 -11.14 -2.13 -3.08
CA ALA A 474 -11.54 -2.35 -1.69
C ALA A 474 -12.77 -1.51 -1.29
N ARG A 475 -12.87 -0.25 -1.76
CA ARG A 475 -14.05 0.61 -1.52
C ARG A 475 -15.32 -0.01 -2.08
N ALA A 476 -15.27 -0.51 -3.31
CA ALA A 476 -16.42 -1.17 -3.96
C ALA A 476 -16.86 -2.44 -3.20
N GLY A 477 -15.91 -3.19 -2.64
CA GLY A 477 -16.18 -4.42 -1.88
C GLY A 477 -16.45 -4.24 -0.38
N ALA A 478 -16.24 -3.05 0.18
CA ALA A 478 -16.16 -2.85 1.62
C ALA A 478 -17.40 -3.28 2.42
N PRO A 479 -18.64 -2.98 1.97
CA PRO A 479 -19.85 -3.45 2.68
C PRO A 479 -19.92 -4.97 2.78
N ASN A 480 -19.56 -5.67 1.70
CA ASN A 480 -19.60 -7.14 1.63
C ASN A 480 -18.51 -7.82 2.48
N LEU A 481 -17.48 -7.07 2.89
CA LEU A 481 -16.33 -7.56 3.65
C LEU A 481 -16.28 -7.03 5.08
N ILE A 482 -17.28 -6.27 5.55
CA ILE A 482 -17.23 -5.64 6.87
C ILE A 482 -17.00 -6.64 8.03
N THR A 483 -17.59 -7.84 7.95
CA THR A 483 -17.38 -8.89 8.96
C THR A 483 -15.97 -9.49 8.89
N VAL A 484 -15.34 -9.48 7.72
CA VAL A 484 -13.93 -9.89 7.54
C VAL A 484 -13.01 -8.82 8.10
N HIS A 485 -13.25 -7.54 7.77
CA HIS A 485 -12.50 -6.42 8.33
C HIS A 485 -12.55 -6.42 9.86
N GLN A 486 -13.73 -6.67 10.45
CA GLN A 486 -13.88 -6.81 11.90
C GLN A 486 -13.00 -7.93 12.49
N ARG A 487 -12.96 -9.11 11.86
CA ARG A 487 -12.13 -10.22 12.34
C ARG A 487 -10.64 -9.92 12.20
N MET A 488 -10.24 -9.30 11.09
CA MET A 488 -8.86 -8.89 10.85
C MET A 488 -8.39 -7.84 11.89
N ILE A 489 -9.20 -6.83 12.18
CA ILE A 489 -8.90 -5.83 13.23
C ILE A 489 -8.69 -6.52 14.58
N ARG A 490 -9.61 -7.42 14.97
CA ARG A 490 -9.49 -8.18 16.23
C ARG A 490 -8.27 -9.09 16.27
N ASP A 491 -7.85 -9.63 15.13
CA ASP A 491 -6.67 -10.48 15.03
C ASP A 491 -5.39 -9.66 15.21
N LEU A 492 -5.28 -8.53 14.49
CA LEU A 492 -4.16 -7.59 14.63
C LEU A 492 -4.03 -7.03 16.06
N GLU A 493 -5.15 -6.74 16.73
CA GLU A 493 -5.15 -6.34 18.15
C GLU A 493 -4.69 -7.45 19.08
N ARG A 494 -5.11 -8.70 18.83
CA ARG A 494 -4.70 -9.85 19.62
C ARG A 494 -3.21 -10.13 19.51
N GLN A 495 -2.64 -9.88 18.33
CA GLN A 495 -1.20 -9.95 18.08
C GLN A 495 -0.43 -8.76 18.69
N GLY A 496 -1.14 -7.74 19.21
CA GLY A 496 -0.53 -6.53 19.75
C GLY A 496 0.06 -5.59 18.69
N LEU A 497 -0.31 -5.78 17.42
CA LEU A 497 0.17 -5.01 16.28
C LEU A 497 -0.68 -3.76 16.03
N LEU A 498 -1.98 -3.83 16.30
CA LEU A 498 -2.92 -2.72 16.10
C LEU A 498 -3.52 -2.29 17.44
N ASN A 499 -3.74 -0.99 17.60
CA ASN A 499 -4.64 -0.43 18.59
C ASN A 499 -5.70 0.40 17.86
N ARG A 500 -6.92 -0.15 17.73
CA ARG A 500 -7.94 0.47 16.88
C ARG A 500 -8.35 1.86 17.35
N ALA A 501 -8.31 2.13 18.66
CA ALA A 501 -8.65 3.43 19.23
C ALA A 501 -7.61 4.50 18.90
N LEU A 502 -6.31 4.14 18.87
CA LEU A 502 -5.27 5.06 18.43
C LEU A 502 -5.42 5.36 16.95
N GLU A 503 -5.73 4.37 16.12
CA GLU A 503 -5.87 4.54 14.67
C GLU A 503 -7.23 5.08 14.24
N PHE A 504 -8.12 5.38 15.20
CA PHE A 504 -9.48 5.87 14.95
C PHE A 504 -10.30 4.94 14.06
N LEU A 505 -10.10 3.62 14.18
CA LEU A 505 -10.90 2.60 13.55
C LEU A 505 -12.15 2.29 14.39
N PRO A 506 -13.29 1.95 13.76
CA PRO A 506 -14.56 1.75 14.45
C PRO A 506 -14.51 0.55 15.41
N ASP A 507 -15.26 0.65 16.50
CA ASP A 507 -15.45 -0.45 17.42
C ASP A 507 -16.42 -1.52 16.86
N ASP A 508 -16.58 -2.62 17.60
CA ASP A 508 -17.42 -3.73 17.17
C ASP A 508 -18.91 -3.38 17.08
N GLN A 509 -19.37 -2.41 17.87
CA GLN A 509 -20.76 -1.97 17.86
C GLN A 509 -21.02 -1.08 16.66
N GLU A 510 -20.12 -0.16 16.36
CA GLU A 510 -20.19 0.70 15.18
C GLU A 510 -20.10 -0.11 13.88
N LEU A 511 -19.18 -1.08 13.78
CA LEU A 511 -19.10 -1.99 12.64
C LEU A 511 -20.40 -2.77 12.42
N LYS A 512 -21.05 -3.20 13.50
CA LYS A 512 -22.35 -3.88 13.42
C LYS A 512 -23.45 -2.96 12.92
N VAL A 513 -23.50 -1.70 13.39
CA VAL A 513 -24.46 -0.69 12.93
C VAL A 513 -24.25 -0.37 11.46
N ARG A 514 -23.01 -0.11 11.04
CA ARG A 514 -22.67 0.14 9.63
C ARG A 514 -23.04 -1.07 8.75
N GLY A 515 -22.73 -2.28 9.18
CA GLY A 515 -23.08 -3.50 8.45
C GLY A 515 -24.60 -3.68 8.28
N ALA A 516 -25.39 -3.39 9.31
CA ALA A 516 -26.86 -3.42 9.21
C ALA A 516 -27.42 -2.33 8.27
N ALA A 517 -26.70 -1.23 8.07
CA ALA A 517 -27.02 -0.17 7.13
C ALA A 517 -26.47 -0.41 5.70
N GLY A 518 -25.84 -1.56 5.44
CA GLY A 518 -25.21 -1.85 4.15
C GLY A 518 -23.95 -1.03 3.87
N GLN A 519 -23.31 -0.51 4.92
CA GLN A 519 -22.08 0.29 4.86
C GLN A 519 -20.85 -0.54 5.24
N GLY A 520 -19.68 -0.12 4.75
CA GLY A 520 -18.38 -0.72 5.04
C GLY A 520 -17.45 0.21 5.82
N LEU A 521 -16.16 -0.12 5.81
CA LEU A 521 -15.11 0.85 6.16
C LEU A 521 -14.99 1.89 5.03
N THR A 522 -14.69 3.13 5.40
CA THR A 522 -14.39 4.24 4.49
C THR A 522 -12.98 4.11 3.91
N SER A 523 -12.68 4.86 2.85
CA SER A 523 -11.34 4.85 2.21
C SER A 523 -10.18 5.13 3.18
N PRO A 524 -10.26 6.14 4.08
CA PRO A 524 -9.21 6.39 5.06
C PRO A 524 -9.03 5.26 6.09
N GLU A 525 -10.12 4.58 6.47
CA GLU A 525 -10.05 3.42 7.38
C GLU A 525 -9.46 2.18 6.66
N LEU A 526 -9.79 1.98 5.38
CA LEU A 526 -9.22 0.92 4.54
C LEU A 526 -7.72 1.15 4.30
N ALA A 527 -7.28 2.40 4.11
CA ALA A 527 -5.87 2.75 3.96
C ALA A 527 -5.05 2.37 5.21
N VAL A 528 -5.57 2.65 6.40
CA VAL A 528 -4.97 2.20 7.67
C VAL A 528 -4.90 0.67 7.71
N LEU A 529 -6.00 -0.02 7.42
CA LEU A 529 -6.03 -1.48 7.48
C LEU A 529 -5.07 -2.13 6.46
N LEU A 530 -4.93 -1.55 5.26
CA LEU A 530 -3.95 -1.96 4.25
C LEU A 530 -2.51 -1.82 4.76
N ALA A 531 -2.18 -0.71 5.42
CA ALA A 531 -0.85 -0.51 5.98
C ALA A 531 -0.53 -1.56 7.05
N TYR A 532 -1.45 -1.83 7.98
CA TYR A 532 -1.24 -2.89 8.98
C TYR A 532 -1.19 -4.30 8.37
N ALA A 533 -1.94 -4.55 7.28
CA ALA A 533 -1.83 -5.78 6.52
C ALA A 533 -0.40 -5.97 5.97
N LYS A 534 0.17 -4.92 5.37
CA LYS A 534 1.53 -4.93 4.82
C LYS A 534 2.60 -5.07 5.91
N ILE A 535 2.48 -4.29 6.99
CA ILE A 535 3.42 -4.32 8.12
C ILE A 535 3.46 -5.72 8.75
N SER A 536 2.29 -6.28 9.06
CA SER A 536 2.21 -7.60 9.71
C SER A 536 2.71 -8.73 8.81
N LEU A 537 2.35 -8.72 7.52
CA LEU A 537 2.78 -9.74 6.57
C LEU A 537 4.28 -9.66 6.30
N THR A 538 4.82 -8.47 6.06
CA THR A 538 6.26 -8.26 5.84
C THR A 538 7.07 -8.75 7.03
N ALA A 539 6.67 -8.37 8.25
CA ALA A 539 7.37 -8.81 9.46
C ALA A 539 7.35 -10.35 9.62
N ALA A 540 6.21 -10.99 9.33
CA ALA A 540 6.08 -12.44 9.37
C ALA A 540 6.96 -13.14 8.31
N LEU A 541 7.05 -12.57 7.10
CA LEU A 541 7.86 -13.10 6.00
C LEU A 541 9.35 -12.99 6.26
N THR A 542 9.82 -11.83 6.72
CA THR A 542 11.23 -11.63 7.07
C THR A 542 11.63 -12.58 8.19
N ALA A 543 10.80 -12.71 9.24
CA ALA A 543 11.07 -13.60 10.37
C ALA A 543 11.05 -15.09 9.97
N ALA A 544 10.26 -15.46 8.96
CA ALA A 544 10.17 -16.84 8.47
C ALA A 544 11.24 -17.19 7.42
N GLY A 545 12.15 -16.27 7.08
CA GLY A 545 13.27 -16.54 6.17
C GLY A 545 12.91 -16.54 4.69
N LEU A 546 11.88 -15.79 4.26
CA LEU A 546 11.53 -15.69 2.83
C LEU A 546 12.74 -15.28 1.96
N GLY A 547 13.54 -14.34 2.46
CA GLY A 547 14.74 -13.84 1.77
C GLY A 547 15.91 -14.83 1.69
N GLU A 548 15.75 -16.06 2.17
CA GLU A 548 16.70 -17.16 1.99
C GLU A 548 16.33 -18.06 0.81
N ASP A 549 15.10 -17.98 0.31
CA ASP A 549 14.62 -18.78 -0.82
C ASP A 549 15.12 -18.19 -2.15
N PRO A 550 15.97 -18.90 -2.92
CA PRO A 550 16.60 -18.37 -4.13
C PRO A 550 15.62 -17.94 -5.22
N TRP A 551 14.39 -18.48 -5.23
CA TRP A 551 13.40 -18.08 -6.23
C TRP A 551 13.09 -16.58 -6.14
N TYR A 552 13.09 -16.02 -4.91
CA TYR A 552 12.74 -14.63 -4.67
C TYR A 552 13.86 -13.63 -5.01
N GLU A 553 15.01 -14.08 -5.54
CA GLU A 553 16.00 -13.17 -6.15
C GLU A 553 15.36 -12.30 -7.24
N VAL A 554 14.33 -12.80 -7.93
CA VAL A 554 13.57 -12.02 -8.92
C VAL A 554 12.96 -10.74 -8.32
N MET A 555 12.50 -10.79 -7.07
CA MET A 555 11.89 -9.64 -6.39
C MET A 555 12.95 -8.61 -6.00
N LEU A 556 14.13 -9.08 -5.61
CA LEU A 556 15.28 -8.23 -5.35
C LEU A 556 15.73 -7.50 -6.62
N ARG A 557 15.77 -8.18 -7.77
CA ARG A 557 16.11 -7.58 -9.06
C ARG A 557 15.07 -6.57 -9.53
N ARG A 558 13.77 -6.81 -9.28
CA ARG A 558 12.68 -5.88 -9.61
C ARG A 558 12.73 -4.59 -8.79
N TYR A 559 13.21 -4.65 -7.55
CA TYR A 559 13.36 -3.48 -6.68
C TYR A 559 14.38 -2.48 -7.23
N PHE A 560 15.56 -2.94 -7.64
CA PHE A 560 16.59 -2.04 -8.16
C PHE A 560 16.30 -1.62 -9.61
N PRO A 561 16.67 -0.39 -10.04
CA PRO A 561 16.62 0.00 -11.44
C PRO A 561 17.33 -1.02 -12.34
N ALA A 562 16.80 -1.26 -13.54
CA ALA A 562 17.29 -2.29 -14.47
C ALA A 562 18.81 -2.21 -14.71
N VAL A 563 19.36 -0.99 -14.80
CA VAL A 563 20.81 -0.77 -14.99
C VAL A 563 21.65 -1.39 -13.86
N LEU A 564 21.16 -1.41 -12.62
CA LEU A 564 21.85 -2.06 -11.50
C LEU A 564 21.62 -3.56 -11.49
N ALA A 565 20.39 -4.00 -11.76
CA ALA A 565 20.07 -5.43 -11.84
C ALA A 565 20.89 -6.14 -12.92
N ASP A 566 21.14 -5.47 -14.05
CA ASP A 566 21.93 -6.00 -15.15
C ASP A 566 23.44 -5.96 -14.88
N ARG A 567 23.95 -4.84 -14.31
CA ARG A 567 25.40 -4.64 -14.10
C ARG A 567 25.94 -5.29 -12.83
N PHE A 568 25.13 -5.36 -11.78
CA PHE A 568 25.52 -5.76 -10.42
C PHE A 568 24.64 -6.89 -9.86
N GLY A 569 23.86 -7.56 -10.73
CA GLY A 569 22.89 -8.58 -10.33
C GLY A 569 23.44 -9.68 -9.42
N GLU A 570 24.70 -10.12 -9.64
CA GLU A 570 25.35 -11.13 -8.79
C GLU A 570 25.60 -10.62 -7.35
N SER A 571 25.85 -9.33 -7.17
CA SER A 571 26.12 -8.71 -5.87
C SER A 571 24.85 -8.36 -5.10
N LEU A 572 23.69 -8.28 -5.76
CA LEU A 572 22.42 -7.99 -5.09
C LEU A 572 22.13 -9.00 -3.99
N TRP A 573 22.48 -10.28 -4.19
CA TRP A 573 22.25 -11.31 -3.19
C TRP A 573 23.02 -11.05 -1.89
N ASP A 574 24.15 -10.36 -1.91
CA ASP A 574 24.90 -10.07 -0.69
C ASP A 574 24.45 -8.78 0.02
N HIS A 575 23.45 -8.08 -0.55
CA HIS A 575 22.94 -6.82 0.00
C HIS A 575 22.52 -6.97 1.48
N PRO A 576 22.98 -6.07 2.38
CA PRO A 576 22.71 -6.13 3.81
C PRO A 576 21.22 -6.24 4.22
N LEU A 577 20.33 -5.71 3.39
CA LEU A 577 18.88 -5.70 3.59
C LEU A 577 18.12 -6.60 2.61
N ARG A 578 18.79 -7.62 2.02
CA ARG A 578 18.16 -8.53 1.05
C ARG A 578 16.84 -9.09 1.56
N ALA A 579 16.83 -9.58 2.81
CA ALA A 579 15.66 -10.27 3.37
C ALA A 579 14.47 -9.32 3.55
N GLU A 580 14.73 -8.10 4.00
CA GLU A 580 13.73 -7.06 4.16
C GLU A 580 13.20 -6.57 2.80
N ILE A 581 14.07 -6.30 1.82
CA ILE A 581 13.67 -5.89 0.45
C ILE A 581 12.76 -6.96 -0.18
N ILE A 582 13.20 -8.22 -0.18
CA ILE A 582 12.42 -9.33 -0.75
C ILE A 582 11.04 -9.41 -0.10
N SER A 583 10.98 -9.33 1.23
CA SER A 583 9.73 -9.46 1.99
C SER A 583 8.78 -8.30 1.72
N THR A 584 9.28 -7.07 1.70
CA THR A 584 8.48 -5.86 1.42
C THR A 584 7.91 -5.89 0.01
N VAL A 585 8.75 -6.12 -1.01
CA VAL A 585 8.29 -6.07 -2.41
C VAL A 585 7.33 -7.23 -2.73
N THR A 586 7.59 -8.42 -2.18
CA THR A 586 6.67 -9.57 -2.30
C THR A 586 5.33 -9.27 -1.63
N CYS A 587 5.35 -8.68 -0.44
CA CYS A 587 4.15 -8.29 0.28
C CYS A 587 3.35 -7.21 -0.49
N ASN A 588 4.02 -6.18 -1.00
CA ASN A 588 3.40 -5.13 -1.80
C ASN A 588 2.70 -5.72 -3.02
N GLN A 589 3.41 -6.50 -3.84
CA GLN A 589 2.85 -7.12 -5.03
C GLN A 589 1.61 -7.97 -4.68
N LEU A 590 1.75 -8.86 -3.69
CA LEU A 590 0.68 -9.78 -3.32
C LEU A 590 -0.56 -9.04 -2.81
N LEU A 591 -0.41 -8.05 -1.93
CA LEU A 591 -1.56 -7.34 -1.36
C LEU A 591 -2.17 -6.34 -2.33
N ASN A 592 -1.40 -5.75 -3.24
CA ASN A 592 -1.93 -4.89 -4.29
C ASN A 592 -2.86 -5.70 -5.23
N ILE A 593 -2.45 -6.92 -5.61
CA ILE A 593 -3.26 -7.82 -6.44
C ILE A 593 -4.36 -8.51 -5.62
N GLY A 594 -4.02 -9.24 -4.57
CA GLY A 594 -4.96 -10.07 -3.79
C GLY A 594 -5.92 -9.28 -2.91
N GLY A 595 -5.54 -8.07 -2.50
CA GLY A 595 -6.34 -7.19 -1.64
C GLY A 595 -6.06 -7.32 -0.15
N ILE A 596 -6.55 -6.33 0.61
CA ILE A 596 -6.25 -6.10 2.04
C ILE A 596 -6.41 -7.36 2.91
N THR A 597 -7.47 -8.14 2.68
CA THR A 597 -7.82 -9.28 3.54
C THR A 597 -7.32 -10.62 3.01
N PHE A 598 -6.62 -10.65 1.88
CA PHE A 598 -6.25 -11.88 1.18
C PHE A 598 -5.48 -12.87 2.06
N ALA A 599 -4.32 -12.44 2.58
CA ALA A 599 -3.44 -13.29 3.37
C ALA A 599 -4.11 -13.70 4.69
N PHE A 600 -4.74 -12.75 5.39
CA PHE A 600 -5.51 -13.01 6.61
C PHE A 600 -6.56 -14.11 6.40
N ARG A 601 -7.38 -13.98 5.35
CA ARG A 601 -8.40 -14.97 5.03
C ARG A 601 -7.77 -16.31 4.69
N ALA A 602 -6.73 -16.36 3.86
CA ALA A 602 -6.08 -17.61 3.48
C ALA A 602 -5.55 -18.36 4.73
N MET A 603 -4.90 -17.64 5.65
CA MET A 603 -4.44 -18.21 6.93
C MET A 603 -5.61 -18.67 7.81
N GLU A 604 -6.66 -17.85 7.98
CA GLU A 604 -7.85 -18.19 8.77
C GLU A 604 -8.58 -19.44 8.23
N GLU A 605 -8.60 -19.56 6.89
CA GLU A 605 -9.33 -20.55 6.11
C GLU A 605 -8.61 -21.91 6.04
N THR A 606 -7.28 -21.91 6.01
CA THR A 606 -6.48 -23.12 5.78
C THR A 606 -5.65 -23.54 6.99
N GLY A 607 -5.43 -22.65 7.95
CA GLY A 607 -4.50 -22.85 9.06
C GLY A 607 -3.02 -22.72 8.67
N ALA A 608 -2.73 -22.36 7.41
CA ALA A 608 -1.37 -22.13 6.92
C ALA A 608 -0.76 -20.86 7.55
N SER A 609 0.57 -20.87 7.66
CA SER A 609 1.40 -19.72 8.00
C SER A 609 1.44 -18.69 6.87
N ALA A 610 1.88 -17.47 7.21
CA ALA A 610 2.08 -16.40 6.23
C ALA A 610 3.05 -16.80 5.10
N LEU A 611 4.14 -17.51 5.43
CA LEU A 611 5.12 -17.97 4.46
C LEU A 611 4.52 -18.97 3.46
N GLU A 612 3.77 -19.96 3.96
CA GLU A 612 3.10 -20.96 3.10
C GLU A 612 2.08 -20.29 2.17
N VAL A 613 1.28 -19.35 2.70
CA VAL A 613 0.30 -18.59 1.90
C VAL A 613 0.99 -17.81 0.79
N VAL A 614 2.08 -17.11 1.09
CA VAL A 614 2.81 -16.30 0.11
C VAL A 614 3.46 -17.17 -0.94
N LYS A 615 4.11 -18.28 -0.56
CA LYS A 615 4.69 -19.23 -1.53
C LYS A 615 3.62 -19.82 -2.46
N ALA A 616 2.48 -20.24 -1.91
CA ALA A 616 1.36 -20.75 -2.71
C ALA A 616 0.78 -19.66 -3.64
N ALA A 617 0.63 -18.44 -3.15
CA ALA A 617 0.14 -17.33 -3.95
C ALA A 617 1.12 -16.95 -5.06
N THR A 618 2.42 -16.95 -4.79
CA THR A 618 3.48 -16.74 -5.78
C THR A 618 3.39 -17.75 -6.92
N VAL A 619 3.25 -19.04 -6.62
CA VAL A 619 3.08 -20.06 -7.68
C VAL A 619 1.81 -19.76 -8.51
N ALA A 620 0.70 -19.40 -7.87
CA ALA A 620 -0.53 -19.07 -8.60
C ALA A 620 -0.38 -17.80 -9.47
N LEU A 621 0.30 -16.77 -8.99
CA LEU A 621 0.58 -15.55 -9.75
C LEU A 621 1.36 -15.86 -11.03
N GLU A 622 2.38 -16.70 -10.93
CA GLU A 622 3.30 -17.02 -12.02
C GLU A 622 2.70 -18.03 -13.00
N VAL A 623 2.08 -19.11 -12.50
CA VAL A 623 1.50 -20.18 -13.34
C VAL A 623 0.36 -19.66 -14.22
N PHE A 624 -0.43 -18.72 -13.72
CA PHE A 624 -1.57 -18.14 -14.45
C PHE A 624 -1.28 -16.77 -15.08
N ASP A 625 -0.04 -16.29 -15.01
CA ASP A 625 0.38 -14.97 -15.54
C ASP A 625 -0.55 -13.82 -15.09
N ILE A 626 -0.93 -13.84 -13.80
CA ILE A 626 -1.93 -12.92 -13.23
C ILE A 626 -1.43 -11.48 -13.28
N GLN A 627 -0.12 -11.26 -13.09
CA GLN A 627 0.48 -9.93 -13.15
C GLN A 627 0.24 -9.29 -14.52
N ARG A 628 0.49 -10.01 -15.62
CA ARG A 628 0.25 -9.48 -16.96
C ARG A 628 -1.21 -9.12 -17.18
N MET A 629 -2.14 -9.99 -16.77
CA MET A 629 -3.57 -9.68 -16.85
C MET A 629 -3.94 -8.44 -16.05
N TRP A 630 -3.37 -8.28 -14.86
CA TRP A 630 -3.55 -7.11 -14.01
C TRP A 630 -3.08 -5.83 -14.70
N ASP A 631 -1.90 -5.86 -15.32
CA ASP A 631 -1.32 -4.73 -16.03
C ASP A 631 -2.11 -4.36 -17.30
N ASP A 632 -2.57 -5.36 -18.06
CA ASP A 632 -3.43 -5.16 -19.24
C ASP A 632 -4.77 -4.48 -18.88
N ILE A 633 -5.34 -4.80 -17.71
CA ILE A 633 -6.54 -4.15 -17.18
C ILE A 633 -6.24 -2.70 -16.77
N ASN A 634 -5.12 -2.47 -16.06
CA ASN A 634 -4.71 -1.11 -15.65
C ASN A 634 -4.41 -0.19 -16.84
N ALA A 635 -3.92 -0.76 -17.94
CA ALA A 635 -3.71 -0.03 -19.20
C ALA A 635 -5.03 0.53 -19.81
N GLN A 636 -6.20 0.12 -19.30
CA GLN A 636 -7.51 0.66 -19.72
C GLN A 636 -7.93 1.93 -18.96
N ASP A 637 -7.01 2.56 -18.23
CA ASP A 637 -7.25 3.81 -17.54
C ASP A 637 -7.79 4.92 -18.44
N ASN A 638 -8.92 5.50 -18.03
CA ASN A 638 -9.68 6.51 -18.78
C ASN A 638 -10.19 6.04 -20.16
N LEU A 639 -10.00 4.77 -20.54
CA LEU A 639 -10.55 4.15 -21.76
C LEU A 639 -11.89 3.47 -21.48
N VAL A 640 -12.01 2.83 -20.31
CA VAL A 640 -13.24 2.23 -19.80
C VAL A 640 -13.58 2.78 -18.41
N PRO A 641 -14.85 2.74 -17.98
CA PRO A 641 -15.22 3.14 -16.62
C PRO A 641 -14.48 2.31 -15.56
N SER A 642 -14.08 2.92 -14.44
CA SER A 642 -13.31 2.21 -13.40
C SER A 642 -14.07 1.02 -12.80
N ALA A 643 -15.40 1.07 -12.75
CA ALA A 643 -16.24 -0.05 -12.32
C ALA A 643 -16.05 -1.31 -13.20
N VAL A 644 -15.73 -1.14 -14.50
CA VAL A 644 -15.43 -2.26 -15.41
C VAL A 644 -14.07 -2.88 -15.07
N GLN A 645 -13.05 -2.03 -14.88
CA GLN A 645 -11.73 -2.50 -14.45
C GLN A 645 -11.81 -3.22 -13.10
N ASP A 646 -12.52 -2.65 -12.13
CA ASP A 646 -12.71 -3.25 -10.81
C ASP A 646 -13.39 -4.62 -10.92
N ALA A 647 -14.36 -4.79 -11.84
CA ALA A 647 -15.01 -6.08 -12.08
C ALA A 647 -14.03 -7.12 -12.68
N LEU A 648 -13.19 -6.73 -13.65
CA LEU A 648 -12.16 -7.60 -14.24
C LEU A 648 -11.10 -7.99 -13.21
N HIS A 649 -10.64 -7.03 -12.41
CA HIS A 649 -9.69 -7.25 -11.30
C HIS A 649 -10.24 -8.18 -10.21
N LEU A 650 -11.56 -8.24 -10.03
CA LEU A 650 -12.17 -9.20 -9.11
C LEU A 650 -12.08 -10.65 -9.63
N GLU A 651 -12.09 -10.88 -10.94
CA GLU A 651 -11.91 -12.23 -11.49
C GLU A 651 -10.46 -12.71 -11.36
N THR A 652 -9.46 -11.85 -11.59
CA THR A 652 -8.05 -12.18 -11.33
C THR A 652 -7.81 -12.50 -9.85
N ARG A 653 -8.40 -11.73 -8.93
CA ARG A 653 -8.38 -12.02 -7.49
C ARG A 653 -9.02 -13.35 -7.14
N ARG A 654 -10.13 -13.71 -7.80
CA ARG A 654 -10.78 -15.01 -7.57
C ARG A 654 -9.90 -16.16 -8.03
N LEU A 655 -9.25 -16.02 -9.18
CA LEU A 655 -8.28 -17.01 -9.67
C LEU A 655 -7.11 -17.18 -8.69
N LEU A 656 -6.52 -16.06 -8.23
CA LEU A 656 -5.48 -16.08 -7.21
C LEU A 656 -5.95 -16.76 -5.93
N ASP A 657 -7.14 -16.40 -5.43
CA ASP A 657 -7.75 -17.04 -4.25
C ASP A 657 -7.86 -18.56 -4.47
N ARG A 658 -8.37 -19.01 -5.62
CA ARG A 658 -8.56 -20.45 -5.91
C ARG A 658 -7.25 -21.19 -6.01
N GLY A 659 -6.31 -20.71 -6.82
CA GLY A 659 -4.99 -21.29 -7.01
C GLY A 659 -4.24 -21.44 -5.68
N THR A 660 -4.25 -20.37 -4.88
CA THR A 660 -3.58 -20.36 -3.57
C THR A 660 -4.14 -21.42 -2.63
N ARG A 661 -5.48 -21.48 -2.45
CA ARG A 661 -6.08 -22.48 -1.54
C ARG A 661 -5.87 -23.91 -2.04
N TRP A 662 -5.92 -24.12 -3.35
CA TRP A 662 -5.66 -25.43 -3.94
C TRP A 662 -4.22 -25.90 -3.65
N LEU A 663 -3.23 -25.02 -3.84
CA LEU A 663 -1.82 -25.33 -3.56
C LEU A 663 -1.58 -25.63 -2.07
N LEU A 664 -2.16 -24.82 -1.18
CA LEU A 664 -2.06 -25.05 0.28
C LEU A 664 -2.65 -26.40 0.70
N GLN A 665 -3.78 -26.79 0.10
CA GLN A 665 -4.44 -28.06 0.41
C GLN A 665 -3.71 -29.29 -0.16
N THR A 666 -3.04 -29.13 -1.30
CA THR A 666 -2.40 -30.26 -2.03
C THR A 666 -0.93 -30.44 -1.73
N ARG A 667 -0.20 -29.39 -1.31
CA ARG A 667 1.25 -29.42 -1.07
C ARG A 667 1.64 -29.32 0.41
N GLY A 668 0.83 -28.66 1.25
CA GLY A 668 1.17 -28.44 2.66
C GLY A 668 2.40 -27.53 2.84
N SER A 669 3.22 -27.82 3.85
CA SER A 669 4.29 -26.93 4.35
C SER A 669 5.58 -26.89 3.53
N ASP A 670 5.85 -27.91 2.72
CA ASP A 670 7.14 -28.10 2.03
C ASP A 670 7.10 -27.60 0.58
N LEU A 671 6.36 -26.51 0.32
CA LEU A 671 6.19 -25.98 -1.03
C LEU A 671 7.50 -25.32 -1.53
N ASP A 672 8.10 -25.92 -2.55
CA ASP A 672 9.17 -25.34 -3.38
C ASP A 672 8.54 -24.59 -4.56
N VAL A 673 8.62 -23.25 -4.53
CA VAL A 673 7.99 -22.36 -5.52
C VAL A 673 8.49 -22.68 -6.94
N ALA A 674 9.81 -22.80 -7.12
CA ALA A 674 10.42 -23.02 -8.41
C ALA A 674 10.03 -24.38 -9.01
N ALA A 675 9.98 -25.43 -8.17
CA ALA A 675 9.56 -26.76 -8.59
C ALA A 675 8.07 -26.81 -8.95
N GLN A 676 7.21 -26.14 -8.18
CA GLN A 676 5.78 -26.08 -8.49
C GLN A 676 5.52 -25.33 -9.80
N ILE A 677 6.12 -24.16 -10.02
CA ILE A 677 5.95 -23.41 -11.27
C ILE A 677 6.34 -24.27 -12.47
N ARG A 678 7.53 -24.88 -12.47
CA ARG A 678 7.97 -25.79 -13.55
C ARG A 678 7.02 -26.97 -13.78
N GLY A 679 6.39 -27.48 -12.72
CA GLY A 679 5.48 -28.61 -12.79
C GLY A 679 4.14 -28.28 -13.46
N PHE A 680 3.68 -27.03 -13.38
CA PHE A 680 2.37 -26.63 -13.91
C PHE A 680 2.45 -25.79 -15.18
N GLU A 681 3.49 -24.97 -15.34
CA GLU A 681 3.62 -23.95 -16.39
C GLU A 681 3.44 -24.54 -17.79
N SER A 682 4.01 -25.72 -18.07
CA SER A 682 3.89 -26.33 -19.40
C SER A 682 2.45 -26.71 -19.74
N VAL A 683 1.71 -27.27 -18.79
CA VAL A 683 0.31 -27.69 -19.00
C VAL A 683 -0.58 -26.46 -19.09
N VAL A 684 -0.40 -25.48 -18.21
CA VAL A 684 -1.23 -24.28 -18.21
C VAL A 684 -1.02 -23.47 -19.48
N ARG A 685 0.25 -23.21 -19.88
CA ARG A 685 0.56 -22.46 -21.09
C ARG A 685 0.10 -23.15 -22.38
N GLU A 686 0.16 -24.49 -22.44
CA GLU A 686 -0.25 -25.22 -23.64
C GLU A 686 -1.78 -25.27 -23.81
N PHE A 687 -2.53 -25.40 -22.72
CA PHE A 687 -3.97 -25.70 -22.77
C PHE A 687 -4.90 -24.55 -22.37
N ALA A 688 -4.40 -23.45 -21.78
CA ALA A 688 -5.26 -22.32 -21.37
C ALA A 688 -6.13 -21.79 -22.50
N ASP A 689 -5.53 -21.48 -23.66
CA ASP A 689 -6.25 -20.93 -24.82
C ASP A 689 -7.20 -21.94 -25.49
N GLN A 690 -7.09 -23.23 -25.16
CA GLN A 690 -7.95 -24.31 -25.69
C GLN A 690 -9.16 -24.57 -24.79
N ILE A 691 -9.21 -24.01 -23.58
CA ILE A 691 -10.29 -24.23 -22.62
C ILE A 691 -11.67 -23.90 -23.22
N PRO A 692 -11.89 -22.76 -23.90
CA PRO A 692 -13.20 -22.42 -24.46
C PRO A 692 -13.75 -23.49 -25.42
N ASP A 693 -12.87 -24.11 -26.21
CA ASP A 693 -13.23 -25.11 -27.22
C ASP A 693 -13.63 -26.46 -26.63
N VAL A 694 -13.24 -26.75 -25.38
CA VAL A 694 -13.52 -28.03 -24.71
C VAL A 694 -14.66 -27.95 -23.70
N LEU A 695 -15.14 -26.75 -23.36
CA LEU A 695 -16.33 -26.58 -22.53
C LEU A 695 -17.56 -27.14 -23.23
N ARG A 696 -18.48 -27.72 -22.45
CA ARG A 696 -19.69 -28.36 -22.97
C ARG A 696 -20.90 -27.89 -22.16
N GLY A 697 -22.08 -27.93 -22.79
CA GLY A 697 -23.36 -27.68 -22.13
C GLY A 697 -23.38 -26.43 -21.27
N ALA A 698 -23.68 -26.58 -19.99
CA ALA A 698 -23.85 -25.47 -19.06
C ALA A 698 -22.56 -24.63 -18.88
N ASP A 699 -21.39 -25.27 -18.92
CA ASP A 699 -20.09 -24.60 -18.74
C ASP A 699 -19.84 -23.61 -19.90
N SER A 700 -20.15 -24.02 -21.13
CA SER A 700 -20.00 -23.19 -22.33
C SER A 700 -21.02 -22.04 -22.35
N GLU A 701 -22.28 -22.31 -22.00
CA GLU A 701 -23.30 -21.25 -21.90
C GLU A 701 -22.96 -20.21 -20.84
N ARG A 702 -22.43 -20.64 -19.68
CA ARG A 702 -21.96 -19.74 -18.62
C ARG A 702 -20.82 -18.85 -19.09
N LEU A 703 -19.83 -19.43 -19.80
CA LEU A 703 -18.70 -18.69 -20.35
C LEU A 703 -19.19 -17.57 -21.28
N GLU A 704 -20.08 -17.92 -22.22
CA GLU A 704 -20.65 -16.99 -23.19
C GLU A 704 -21.43 -15.84 -22.53
N LEU A 705 -22.24 -16.15 -21.52
CA LEU A 705 -22.98 -15.15 -20.75
C LEU A 705 -22.06 -14.22 -19.97
N SER A 706 -21.01 -14.76 -19.34
CA SER A 706 -20.00 -14.00 -18.62
C SER A 706 -19.25 -13.04 -19.56
N ARG A 707 -18.83 -13.55 -20.72
CA ARG A 707 -18.14 -12.75 -21.74
C ARG A 707 -19.02 -11.63 -22.26
N ALA A 708 -20.26 -11.95 -22.63
CA ALA A 708 -21.22 -10.97 -23.10
C ALA A 708 -21.48 -9.88 -22.04
N HIS A 709 -21.55 -10.26 -20.76
CA HIS A 709 -21.73 -9.31 -19.66
C HIS A 709 -20.57 -8.31 -19.55
N PHE A 710 -19.31 -8.76 -19.59
CA PHE A 710 -18.17 -7.85 -19.55
C PHE A 710 -18.10 -6.93 -20.77
N VAL A 711 -18.41 -7.44 -21.96
CA VAL A 711 -18.49 -6.62 -23.18
C VAL A 711 -19.61 -5.58 -23.08
N GLU A 712 -20.79 -5.95 -22.54
CA GLU A 712 -21.90 -5.01 -22.30
C GLU A 712 -21.52 -3.91 -21.30
N LEU A 713 -20.72 -4.25 -20.28
CA LEU A 713 -20.17 -3.28 -19.34
C LEU A 713 -19.13 -2.34 -20.00
N GLY A 714 -18.60 -2.70 -21.17
CA GLY A 714 -17.65 -1.89 -21.95
C GLY A 714 -16.20 -2.40 -21.91
N ALA A 715 -15.94 -3.62 -21.44
CA ALA A 715 -14.61 -4.21 -21.47
C ALA A 715 -14.15 -4.52 -22.90
N PRO A 716 -12.85 -4.36 -23.23
CA PRO A 716 -12.27 -4.90 -24.45
C PRO A 716 -12.50 -6.41 -24.54
N LEU A 717 -12.80 -6.91 -25.75
CA LEU A 717 -13.16 -8.32 -25.97
C LEU A 717 -12.10 -9.29 -25.41
N GLU A 718 -10.82 -9.04 -25.68
CA GLU A 718 -9.71 -9.89 -25.20
C GLU A 718 -9.65 -9.98 -23.67
N LEU A 719 -9.91 -8.87 -22.96
CA LEU A 719 -9.96 -8.87 -21.49
C LEU A 719 -11.22 -9.54 -20.95
N ALA A 720 -12.36 -9.35 -21.63
CA ALA A 720 -13.60 -10.03 -21.28
C ALA A 720 -13.45 -11.56 -21.40
N GLU A 721 -12.85 -12.04 -22.49
CA GLU A 721 -12.56 -13.47 -22.71
C GLU A 721 -11.69 -14.04 -21.60
N ARG A 722 -10.50 -13.45 -21.38
CA ARG A 722 -9.57 -13.92 -20.34
C ARG A 722 -10.18 -13.89 -18.93
N ALA A 723 -10.98 -12.87 -18.60
CA ALA A 723 -11.65 -12.79 -17.31
C ALA A 723 -12.76 -13.83 -17.13
N SER A 724 -13.53 -14.09 -18.18
CA SER A 724 -14.61 -15.08 -18.14
C SER A 724 -14.11 -16.52 -18.07
N GLU A 725 -12.93 -16.81 -18.63
CA GLU A 725 -12.28 -18.13 -18.65
C GLU A 725 -11.43 -18.42 -17.40
N ALA A 726 -11.11 -17.40 -16.60
CA ALA A 726 -10.13 -17.49 -15.52
C ALA A 726 -10.37 -18.67 -14.56
N LEU A 727 -11.63 -18.93 -14.21
CA LEU A 727 -12.01 -20.02 -13.30
C LEU A 727 -12.03 -21.40 -13.95
N ASP A 728 -12.11 -21.47 -15.28
CA ASP A 728 -12.02 -22.72 -16.03
C ASP A 728 -10.55 -23.13 -16.22
N VAL A 729 -9.69 -22.17 -16.53
CA VAL A 729 -8.22 -22.35 -16.59
C VAL A 729 -7.66 -22.88 -15.27
N PHE A 730 -8.27 -22.52 -14.12
CA PHE A 730 -7.91 -23.08 -12.81
C PHE A 730 -7.93 -24.61 -12.76
N ALA A 731 -8.83 -25.28 -13.52
CA ALA A 731 -8.92 -26.74 -13.57
C ALA A 731 -7.66 -27.41 -14.14
N LEU A 732 -6.81 -26.67 -14.86
CA LEU A 732 -5.55 -27.18 -15.38
C LEU A 732 -4.57 -27.61 -14.28
N LEU A 733 -4.69 -27.09 -13.06
CA LEU A 733 -3.91 -27.57 -11.91
C LEU A 733 -4.26 -29.02 -11.55
N ASP A 734 -5.55 -29.34 -11.47
CA ASP A 734 -6.03 -30.70 -11.24
C ASP A 734 -5.62 -31.62 -12.40
N ILE A 735 -5.76 -31.16 -13.65
CA ILE A 735 -5.42 -31.94 -14.83
C ILE A 735 -3.91 -32.25 -14.89
N ALA A 736 -3.05 -31.29 -14.59
CA ALA A 736 -1.60 -31.50 -14.51
C ALA A 736 -1.25 -32.55 -13.44
N GLU A 737 -1.87 -32.48 -12.27
CA GLU A 737 -1.68 -33.45 -11.19
C GLU A 737 -2.18 -34.86 -11.61
N ILE A 738 -3.33 -34.94 -12.28
CA ILE A 738 -3.86 -36.20 -12.82
C ILE A 738 -2.92 -36.78 -13.87
N ALA A 739 -2.37 -35.96 -14.76
CA ALA A 739 -1.43 -36.39 -15.78
C ALA A 739 -0.20 -37.07 -15.15
N VAL A 740 0.40 -36.43 -14.14
CA VAL A 740 1.52 -36.99 -13.39
C VAL A 740 1.13 -38.29 -12.68
N ARG A 741 -0.01 -38.32 -11.99
CA ARG A 741 -0.46 -39.49 -11.20
C ARG A 741 -0.91 -40.68 -12.05
N THR A 742 -1.37 -40.45 -13.27
CA THR A 742 -1.93 -41.50 -14.15
C THR A 742 -1.00 -41.87 -15.29
N GLY A 743 0.02 -41.06 -15.59
CA GLY A 743 0.80 -41.15 -16.82
C GLY A 743 0.02 -40.77 -18.08
N GLY A 744 -1.20 -40.22 -17.93
CA GLY A 744 -2.03 -39.80 -19.04
C GLY A 744 -1.55 -38.49 -19.68
N ALA A 745 -1.71 -38.36 -21.00
CA ALA A 745 -1.39 -37.14 -21.72
C ALA A 745 -2.42 -36.03 -21.41
N PRO A 746 -2.01 -34.81 -21.05
CA PRO A 746 -2.92 -33.68 -20.81
C PRO A 746 -3.94 -33.46 -21.92
N ALA A 747 -3.55 -33.59 -23.19
CA ALA A 747 -4.43 -33.47 -24.35
C ALA A 747 -5.64 -34.44 -24.36
N SER A 748 -5.52 -35.61 -23.69
CA SER A 748 -6.63 -36.56 -23.52
C SER A 748 -7.43 -36.31 -22.23
N LEU A 749 -6.79 -35.68 -21.23
CA LEU A 749 -7.37 -35.43 -19.90
C LEU A 749 -8.21 -34.17 -19.86
N VAL A 750 -7.79 -33.10 -20.54
CA VAL A 750 -8.51 -31.82 -20.62
C VAL A 750 -9.97 -32.01 -21.08
N PRO A 751 -10.25 -32.58 -22.28
CA PRO A 751 -11.62 -32.75 -22.74
C PRO A 751 -12.38 -33.81 -21.92
N LEU A 752 -11.70 -34.77 -21.29
CA LEU A 752 -12.32 -35.72 -20.37
C LEU A 752 -12.80 -35.05 -19.08
N TYR A 753 -12.00 -34.16 -18.51
CA TYR A 753 -12.33 -33.45 -17.27
C TYR A 753 -13.61 -32.63 -17.44
N PHE A 754 -13.71 -31.81 -18.49
CA PHE A 754 -14.92 -31.01 -18.75
C PHE A 754 -16.13 -31.85 -19.18
N ALA A 755 -15.93 -32.97 -19.88
CA ALA A 755 -17.02 -33.91 -20.13
C ALA A 755 -17.57 -34.56 -18.84
N ILE A 756 -16.71 -34.80 -17.84
CA ILE A 756 -17.14 -35.26 -16.51
C ILE A 756 -17.83 -34.12 -15.74
N SER A 757 -17.34 -32.88 -15.83
CA SER A 757 -17.98 -31.69 -15.24
C SER A 757 -19.44 -31.60 -15.67
N GLU A 758 -19.67 -31.61 -16.98
CA GLU A 758 -21.00 -31.55 -17.59
C GLU A 758 -21.86 -32.78 -17.23
N ARG A 759 -21.29 -33.99 -17.28
CA ARG A 759 -22.05 -35.23 -17.00
C ARG A 759 -22.65 -35.28 -15.58
N TYR A 760 -21.99 -34.64 -14.62
CA TYR A 760 -22.32 -34.65 -13.19
C TYR A 760 -22.69 -33.27 -12.61
N ASP A 761 -23.04 -32.29 -13.46
CA ASP A 761 -23.53 -30.96 -13.08
C ASP A 761 -22.62 -30.24 -12.05
N VAL A 762 -21.29 -30.35 -12.24
CA VAL A 762 -20.30 -29.84 -11.28
C VAL A 762 -20.34 -28.32 -11.22
N ASP A 763 -20.41 -27.63 -12.35
CA ASP A 763 -20.46 -26.16 -12.41
C ASP A 763 -21.73 -25.59 -11.76
N GLN A 764 -22.90 -26.18 -12.03
CA GLN A 764 -24.14 -25.80 -11.33
C GLN A 764 -24.02 -25.96 -9.81
N THR A 765 -23.37 -27.02 -9.35
CA THR A 765 -23.11 -27.22 -7.93
C THR A 765 -22.14 -26.16 -7.37
N LEU A 766 -21.09 -25.80 -8.11
CA LEU A 766 -20.17 -24.71 -7.76
C LEU A 766 -20.88 -23.34 -7.69
N MET A 767 -21.80 -23.06 -8.61
CA MET A 767 -22.65 -21.87 -8.60
C MET A 767 -23.52 -21.83 -7.36
N ARG A 768 -24.19 -22.93 -7.00
CA ARG A 768 -24.99 -23.05 -5.77
C ARG A 768 -24.15 -22.84 -4.50
N ILE A 769 -22.94 -23.40 -4.42
CA ILE A 769 -21.99 -23.16 -3.31
C ILE A 769 -21.56 -21.67 -3.26
N THR A 770 -21.46 -21.02 -4.41
CA THR A 770 -21.12 -19.60 -4.53
C THR A 770 -22.29 -18.69 -4.14
N ALA A 771 -23.53 -19.12 -4.37
CA ALA A 771 -24.74 -18.40 -3.97
C ALA A 771 -25.06 -18.48 -2.46
N LEU A 772 -24.48 -19.46 -1.75
CA LEU A 772 -24.64 -19.55 -0.29
C LEU A 772 -24.27 -18.21 0.41
N PRO A 773 -24.94 -17.83 1.51
CA PRO A 773 -24.61 -16.62 2.24
C PRO A 773 -23.14 -16.59 2.72
N ARG A 774 -22.48 -15.43 2.68
CA ARG A 774 -21.10 -15.28 3.21
C ARG A 774 -21.04 -15.35 4.74
N GLY A 775 -22.16 -15.07 5.42
CA GLY A 775 -22.41 -15.41 6.83
C GLY A 775 -21.29 -14.99 7.79
N ASP A 776 -21.11 -15.80 8.83
CA ASP A 776 -20.01 -15.69 9.78
C ASP A 776 -18.77 -16.47 9.31
N ARG A 777 -17.74 -16.54 10.15
CA ARG A 777 -16.51 -17.31 9.88
C ARG A 777 -16.80 -18.76 9.48
N TRP A 778 -17.76 -19.41 10.13
CA TRP A 778 -18.06 -20.83 9.90
C TRP A 778 -18.77 -21.05 8.57
N GLY A 779 -19.65 -20.12 8.17
CA GLY A 779 -20.25 -20.12 6.84
C GLY A 779 -19.20 -20.01 5.73
N ALA A 780 -18.22 -19.11 5.87
CA ALA A 780 -17.13 -18.95 4.91
C ALA A 780 -16.28 -20.23 4.77
N LEU A 781 -15.87 -20.82 5.91
CA LEU A 781 -15.12 -22.09 5.96
C LEU A 781 -15.90 -23.25 5.33
N ALA A 782 -17.19 -23.38 5.66
CA ALA A 782 -18.01 -24.46 5.13
C ALA A 782 -18.17 -24.38 3.60
N ARG A 783 -18.35 -23.17 3.07
CA ARG A 783 -18.42 -22.94 1.61
C ARG A 783 -17.12 -23.27 0.90
N GLN A 784 -15.98 -22.91 1.49
CA GLN A 784 -14.67 -23.26 0.95
C GLN A 784 -14.45 -24.78 0.99
N ALA A 785 -14.80 -25.44 2.09
CA ALA A 785 -14.67 -26.88 2.23
C ALA A 785 -15.51 -27.62 1.17
N LEU A 786 -16.80 -27.29 1.03
CA LEU A 786 -17.67 -27.87 -0.01
C LEU A 786 -17.08 -27.72 -1.41
N ARG A 787 -16.49 -26.56 -1.68
CA ARG A 787 -15.93 -26.23 -2.99
C ARG A 787 -14.64 -27.01 -3.28
N SER A 788 -13.71 -27.02 -2.33
CA SER A 788 -12.48 -27.82 -2.42
C SER A 788 -12.79 -29.30 -2.60
N ASP A 789 -13.74 -29.80 -1.81
CA ASP A 789 -14.17 -31.18 -1.87
C ASP A 789 -14.78 -31.55 -3.24
N LEU A 790 -15.53 -30.63 -3.85
CA LEU A 790 -16.13 -30.83 -5.16
C LEU A 790 -15.06 -30.88 -6.27
N TYR A 791 -14.04 -30.00 -6.23
CA TYR A 791 -12.88 -30.10 -7.13
C TYR A 791 -12.14 -31.44 -6.94
N GLY A 792 -11.91 -31.86 -5.69
CA GLY A 792 -11.31 -33.16 -5.40
C GLY A 792 -12.11 -34.35 -5.93
N VAL A 793 -13.44 -34.25 -5.96
CA VAL A 793 -14.34 -35.25 -6.54
C VAL A 793 -14.15 -35.34 -8.05
N ILE A 794 -14.24 -34.23 -8.79
CA ILE A 794 -14.11 -34.23 -10.25
C ILE A 794 -12.71 -34.68 -10.68
N ALA A 795 -11.67 -34.25 -9.98
CA ALA A 795 -10.31 -34.72 -10.21
C ALA A 795 -10.18 -36.23 -9.96
N GLY A 796 -10.80 -36.73 -8.89
CA GLY A 796 -10.83 -38.15 -8.55
C GLY A 796 -11.59 -39.01 -9.56
N LEU A 797 -12.73 -38.54 -10.08
CA LEU A 797 -13.48 -39.20 -11.14
C LEU A 797 -12.68 -39.22 -12.44
N THR A 798 -12.11 -38.09 -12.84
CA THR A 798 -11.29 -37.95 -14.05
C THR A 798 -10.10 -38.91 -14.04
N ALA A 799 -9.36 -38.98 -12.93
CA ALA A 799 -8.25 -39.92 -12.79
C ALA A 799 -8.69 -41.39 -12.93
N ARG A 800 -9.88 -41.74 -12.41
CA ARG A 800 -10.42 -43.11 -12.47
C ARG A 800 -10.89 -43.49 -13.86
N VAL A 801 -11.72 -42.64 -14.48
CA VAL A 801 -12.18 -42.85 -15.86
C VAL A 801 -10.97 -42.93 -16.78
N SER A 802 -9.96 -42.07 -16.58
CA SER A 802 -8.75 -42.09 -17.39
C SER A 802 -7.98 -43.40 -17.30
N ARG A 803 -7.83 -43.99 -16.10
CA ARG A 803 -7.13 -45.27 -15.91
C ARG A 803 -7.93 -46.47 -16.42
N ALA A 804 -9.26 -46.40 -16.38
CA ALA A 804 -10.14 -47.52 -16.72
C ALA A 804 -10.48 -47.62 -18.21
N THR A 805 -10.11 -46.62 -19.02
CA THR A 805 -10.58 -46.50 -20.41
C THR A 805 -9.44 -46.17 -21.37
N ASN A 806 -9.64 -46.48 -22.66
CA ASN A 806 -8.65 -46.17 -23.69
C ASN A 806 -8.62 -44.65 -23.97
N PRO A 807 -7.46 -43.97 -23.91
CA PRO A 807 -7.35 -42.53 -24.17
C PRO A 807 -7.70 -42.10 -25.59
N GLY A 808 -7.76 -43.03 -26.55
CA GLY A 808 -8.16 -42.75 -27.94
C GLY A 808 -9.66 -42.75 -28.21
N LEU A 809 -10.50 -43.04 -27.21
CA LEU A 809 -11.96 -42.94 -27.32
C LEU A 809 -12.44 -41.51 -27.06
N ASP A 810 -13.60 -41.14 -27.60
CA ASP A 810 -14.26 -39.87 -27.26
C ASP A 810 -14.51 -39.78 -25.73
N PRO A 811 -14.32 -38.62 -25.09
CA PRO A 811 -14.61 -38.43 -23.67
C PRO A 811 -15.96 -39.00 -23.21
N SER A 812 -17.01 -38.82 -24.01
CA SER A 812 -18.38 -39.28 -23.70
C SER A 812 -18.45 -40.80 -23.65
N ASP A 813 -17.79 -41.46 -24.61
CA ASP A 813 -17.72 -42.92 -24.69
C ASP A 813 -16.91 -43.50 -23.53
N ARG A 814 -15.83 -42.83 -23.13
CA ARG A 814 -15.03 -43.21 -21.95
C ARG A 814 -15.86 -43.16 -20.68
N ILE A 815 -16.62 -42.08 -20.49
CA ILE A 815 -17.50 -41.93 -19.34
C ILE A 815 -18.57 -43.03 -19.34
N LEU A 816 -19.23 -43.26 -20.48
CA LEU A 816 -20.24 -44.33 -20.61
C LEU A 816 -19.66 -45.72 -20.35
N GLN A 817 -18.48 -46.02 -20.87
CA GLN A 817 -17.79 -47.29 -20.63
C GLN A 817 -17.54 -47.50 -19.13
N TRP A 818 -17.08 -46.46 -18.43
CA TRP A 818 -16.85 -46.52 -16.99
C TRP A 818 -18.16 -46.64 -16.21
N GLU A 819 -19.21 -45.90 -16.57
CA GLU A 819 -20.53 -45.96 -15.94
C GLU A 819 -21.17 -47.34 -16.07
N GLN A 820 -21.07 -47.99 -17.25
CA GLN A 820 -21.57 -49.34 -17.49
C GLN A 820 -20.88 -50.38 -16.59
N ALA A 821 -19.57 -50.26 -16.41
CA ALA A 821 -18.80 -51.13 -15.52
C ALA A 821 -19.17 -50.96 -14.02
N HIS A 822 -19.82 -49.86 -13.65
CA HIS A 822 -20.16 -49.51 -12.26
C HIS A 822 -21.67 -49.27 -12.03
N ALA A 823 -22.53 -49.77 -12.93
CA ALA A 823 -23.96 -49.42 -13.01
C ALA A 823 -24.75 -49.62 -11.69
N ALA A 824 -24.45 -50.66 -10.92
CA ALA A 824 -25.18 -50.98 -9.67
C ALA A 824 -24.94 -49.93 -8.54
N GLY A 825 -23.78 -49.29 -8.52
CA GLY A 825 -23.47 -48.19 -7.59
C GLY A 825 -24.00 -46.85 -8.10
N LEU A 826 -23.92 -46.63 -9.42
CA LEU A 826 -24.23 -45.36 -10.07
C LEU A 826 -25.71 -44.99 -10.05
N GLY A 827 -26.62 -45.97 -10.25
CA GLY A 827 -28.06 -45.70 -10.32
C GLY A 827 -28.64 -45.08 -9.04
N ARG A 828 -28.14 -45.47 -7.87
CA ARG A 828 -28.55 -44.87 -6.58
C ARG A 828 -28.02 -43.46 -6.40
N ALA A 829 -26.77 -43.23 -6.79
CA ALA A 829 -26.16 -41.90 -6.69
C ALA A 829 -26.84 -40.90 -7.62
N ARG A 830 -27.16 -41.30 -8.85
CA ARG A 830 -27.86 -40.46 -9.83
C ARG A 830 -29.23 -40.02 -9.32
N ALA A 831 -30.04 -40.95 -8.82
CA ALA A 831 -31.36 -40.63 -8.29
C ALA A 831 -31.32 -39.58 -7.17
N THR A 832 -30.35 -39.66 -6.26
CA THR A 832 -30.19 -38.66 -5.19
C THR A 832 -29.68 -37.32 -5.72
N LEU A 833 -28.78 -37.30 -6.71
CA LEU A 833 -28.32 -36.06 -7.32
C LEU A 833 -29.43 -35.36 -8.10
N ASP A 834 -30.24 -36.12 -8.85
CA ASP A 834 -31.38 -35.59 -9.60
C ASP A 834 -32.45 -34.99 -8.65
N GLU A 835 -32.71 -35.63 -7.51
CA GLU A 835 -33.60 -35.12 -6.46
C GLU A 835 -33.10 -33.77 -5.90
N ILE A 836 -31.80 -33.69 -5.59
CA ILE A 836 -31.16 -32.45 -5.12
C ILE A 836 -31.15 -31.37 -6.22
N ALA A 837 -30.94 -31.76 -7.47
CA ALA A 837 -30.94 -30.84 -8.61
C ALA A 837 -32.31 -30.18 -8.79
N SER A 838 -33.40 -30.92 -8.55
CA SER A 838 -34.80 -30.46 -8.64
C SER A 838 -35.30 -29.64 -7.44
N THR A 839 -34.49 -29.49 -6.39
CA THR A 839 -34.85 -28.68 -5.21
C THR A 839 -34.58 -27.20 -5.49
N GLU A 840 -35.57 -26.33 -5.30
CA GLU A 840 -35.44 -24.87 -5.51
C GLU A 840 -34.57 -24.19 -4.44
N ASP A 841 -34.77 -24.51 -3.16
CA ASP A 841 -34.01 -23.94 -2.04
C ASP A 841 -32.87 -24.87 -1.60
N VAL A 842 -31.66 -24.57 -2.08
CA VAL A 842 -30.45 -25.33 -1.79
C VAL A 842 -29.66 -24.68 -0.66
N ASP A 843 -29.62 -25.34 0.50
CA ASP A 843 -28.83 -24.90 1.64
C ASP A 843 -27.49 -25.67 1.76
N LEU A 844 -26.72 -25.34 2.81
CA LEU A 844 -25.44 -25.97 3.10
C LEU A 844 -25.58 -27.49 3.32
N ALA A 845 -26.67 -27.94 3.95
CA ALA A 845 -26.89 -29.35 4.25
C ALA A 845 -27.18 -30.14 2.97
N THR A 846 -28.02 -29.60 2.09
CA THR A 846 -28.33 -30.17 0.78
C THR A 846 -27.06 -30.36 -0.08
N LEU A 847 -26.21 -29.33 -0.15
CA LEU A 847 -24.94 -29.41 -0.89
C LEU A 847 -23.93 -30.39 -0.25
N SER A 848 -23.91 -30.48 1.07
CA SER A 848 -23.07 -31.45 1.79
C SER A 848 -23.48 -32.90 1.47
N VAL A 849 -24.79 -33.16 1.33
CA VAL A 849 -25.30 -34.48 0.94
C VAL A 849 -24.95 -34.81 -0.50
N ALA A 850 -25.16 -33.88 -1.44
CA ALA A 850 -24.79 -34.05 -2.86
C ALA A 850 -23.31 -34.42 -3.00
N LEU A 851 -22.45 -33.67 -2.33
CA LEU A 851 -21.01 -33.90 -2.33
C LEU A 851 -20.62 -35.26 -1.73
N ARG A 852 -21.28 -35.69 -0.66
CA ARG A 852 -21.05 -37.02 -0.06
C ARG A 852 -21.44 -38.15 -1.02
N VAL A 853 -22.51 -37.98 -1.79
CA VAL A 853 -22.93 -38.94 -2.83
C VAL A 853 -21.85 -39.03 -3.91
N LEU A 854 -21.35 -37.89 -4.42
CA LEU A 854 -20.29 -37.86 -5.42
C LEU A 854 -18.97 -38.46 -4.90
N ARG A 855 -18.60 -38.22 -3.65
CA ARG A 855 -17.43 -38.86 -3.00
C ARG A 855 -17.55 -40.37 -2.94
N ASN A 856 -18.75 -40.89 -2.65
CA ASN A 856 -18.97 -42.34 -2.64
C ASN A 856 -18.82 -42.96 -4.03
N LEU A 857 -19.20 -42.24 -5.09
CA LEU A 857 -18.93 -42.68 -6.48
C LEU A 857 -17.43 -42.79 -6.74
N VAL A 858 -16.64 -41.81 -6.29
CA VAL A 858 -15.18 -41.91 -6.34
C VAL A 858 -14.69 -43.12 -5.54
N ALA A 859 -15.18 -43.37 -4.32
CA ALA A 859 -14.69 -44.46 -3.48
C ALA A 859 -15.05 -45.88 -3.98
N GLN A 860 -16.28 -46.09 -4.50
CA GLN A 860 -16.78 -47.41 -4.90
C GLN A 860 -16.02 -48.02 -6.09
N GLY A 861 -15.38 -47.21 -6.93
CA GLY A 861 -14.50 -47.71 -8.01
C GLY A 861 -13.12 -48.20 -7.56
N ALA A 862 -12.77 -48.18 -6.27
CA ALA A 862 -11.48 -48.68 -5.76
C ALA A 862 -11.49 -50.18 -5.46
N ALA A 863 -12.65 -50.78 -5.23
CA ALA A 863 -12.76 -52.17 -4.79
C ALA A 863 -12.71 -53.20 -5.93
N SER A 864 -12.67 -52.78 -7.20
CA SER A 864 -12.77 -53.66 -8.38
C SER A 864 -11.45 -53.90 -9.13
N THR A 865 -10.31 -53.42 -8.63
CA THR A 865 -8.98 -53.56 -9.29
C THR A 865 -7.95 -54.38 -8.51
N LEU A 866 -8.40 -55.20 -7.56
CA LEU A 866 -7.54 -56.10 -6.77
C LEU A 866 -7.78 -57.60 -7.02
N ASP A 867 -8.36 -57.98 -8.17
CA ASP A 867 -8.38 -59.37 -8.65
C ASP A 867 -7.63 -59.51 -9.99
#